data_AF-A0AAV9GLH0-F1
#
_entry.id   AF-A0AAV9GLH0-F1
#
_cell.length_a   1.000
_cell.length_b   1.000
_cell.length_c   1.000
_cell.angle_alpha   90.00
_cell.angle_beta   90.00
_cell.angle_gamma   90.00
#
_symmetry.space_group_name_H-M   'P 1'
#
loop_
_entity.id
_entity.type
_entity.pdbx_description
1 polymer ?
#
loop_
_entity_poly.entity_id
_entity_poly.type
_entity_poly.pdbx_seq_one_letter_code
_entity_poly.pdbx_strand_id
1 'polypeptide(L)'
;MDEEDEGCTFSCEGEPGSLKPNADIAGLGVILSFLITAYFTVAILIAYYVCYFDPDLDPSRASGQDTATTELPNPVDRTLLFGIRRRKRPDKNTGASMEGTLNKCIVMFADIQIVTGIAILIAGYSTLTCGISAYHWQLVVDLAWFSSVTHLAALTFLRRYLHNRPLEKWCRVALMLVMLALLSVAAGPTAKFTWLLDSLREVEGLQAHPASHAICFYRASITMDREGIQSLAIIILLLVYGYAIRIAKLSPSFSITLRKYGLKCKRRSMERMEKWHPDVSTSGWKLLKPICLDPVLVAFFQVLHVQLDLFCSVFAEVYWLIVSVSWGTKKLVATRKFSPGGESSWSFGQVLPLILLAAPLVSFLESLSGQEGDESGENGRYYQRRRTNSINEVEIIQVCPQPSTETAAVDAPPSARNAESLDEHEQSPSFLGTLFLAVWFYVLITEYIMTNAPRDLTKVFSALVFELFVFQPAIQLSWPLWCLWIDKLGSSKRPWLVTGLRLLMFLALLETMTYEFYTSSADAITVLEPGIVAASLLVLYAIFLFFAVNELHTRQLEQNGVDGTALRRLRNAGLQLIVTGIVIAASFIMMLSYRYWEYPGHGWLFLICIIPILCAWMIAEAYFHKKAIKERWRTIWRTSFFLVAWAWFLLLMYTNVAPQLSLSSAFFGTVVGFGVLSLWYALISLRKWSVAKQDRAGEVELENRRGVGLE
;
A
#
# COMPACT_ATOMS: atom_id res chain seq x y z
N MET A 1 -45.92 -34.57 -36.65
CA MET A 1 -44.45 -34.66 -36.67
C MET A 1 -44.04 -34.28 -35.28
N ASP A 2 -44.08 -35.29 -34.42
CA ASP A 2 -43.61 -35.22 -33.05
C ASP A 2 -42.09 -35.02 -33.12
N GLU A 3 -41.63 -33.80 -32.89
CA GLU A 3 -40.26 -33.59 -32.44
C GLU A 3 -40.20 -34.24 -31.06
N GLU A 4 -39.69 -35.47 -31.02
CA GLU A 4 -39.20 -36.07 -29.78
C GLU A 4 -38.32 -35.03 -29.10
N ASP A 5 -38.64 -34.69 -27.85
CA ASP A 5 -37.71 -34.13 -26.88
C ASP A 5 -36.52 -35.09 -26.80
N GLU A 6 -35.57 -35.00 -27.74
CA GLU A 6 -34.21 -35.51 -27.56
C GLU A 6 -33.63 -34.76 -26.37
N GLY A 7 -33.81 -35.35 -25.18
CA GLY A 7 -33.31 -34.79 -23.94
C GLY A 7 -31.85 -34.41 -24.12
N CYS A 8 -31.51 -33.17 -23.79
CA CYS A 8 -30.15 -32.64 -23.76
C CYS A 8 -29.12 -33.69 -23.29
N THR A 9 -28.40 -34.34 -24.22
CA THR A 9 -27.35 -35.31 -23.90
C THR A 9 -25.97 -34.72 -24.17
N PHE A 10 -25.04 -34.89 -23.23
CA PHE A 10 -23.63 -34.56 -23.40
C PHE A 10 -22.76 -35.82 -23.18
N SER A 11 -21.62 -35.89 -23.86
CA SER A 11 -20.59 -36.91 -23.61
C SER A 11 -19.33 -36.25 -23.06
N CYS A 12 -18.77 -36.84 -22.01
CA CYS A 12 -17.42 -36.53 -21.51
C CYS A 12 -16.35 -37.43 -22.12
N GLU A 13 -16.75 -38.42 -22.92
CA GLU A 13 -15.88 -39.36 -23.61
C GLU A 13 -15.83 -38.98 -25.10
N GLY A 14 -14.62 -38.73 -25.62
CA GLY A 14 -14.37 -38.36 -27.02
C GLY A 14 -13.58 -37.06 -27.20
N GLU A 15 -13.05 -36.84 -28.41
CA GLU A 15 -12.42 -35.57 -28.76
C GLU A 15 -13.48 -34.45 -28.85
N PRO A 16 -13.21 -33.25 -28.30
CA PRO A 16 -14.15 -32.15 -28.35
C PRO A 16 -14.36 -31.70 -29.80
N GLY A 17 -15.62 -31.52 -30.20
CA GLY A 17 -15.98 -30.97 -31.51
C GLY A 17 -15.60 -29.50 -31.67
N SER A 18 -15.97 -28.90 -32.79
CA SER A 18 -15.77 -27.46 -33.01
C SER A 18 -16.61 -26.62 -32.03
N LEU A 19 -16.04 -25.49 -31.59
CA LEU A 19 -16.72 -24.56 -30.69
C LEU A 19 -17.91 -23.92 -31.43
N LYS A 20 -19.13 -24.27 -31.00
CA LYS A 20 -20.37 -23.72 -31.56
C LYS A 20 -20.65 -22.33 -30.97
N PRO A 21 -21.06 -21.33 -31.77
CA PRO A 21 -21.34 -20.00 -31.26
C PRO A 21 -22.60 -19.96 -30.38
N ASN A 22 -22.54 -19.26 -29.25
CA ASN A 22 -23.70 -18.97 -28.41
C ASN A 22 -23.77 -17.48 -28.06
N ALA A 23 -24.52 -16.74 -28.87
CA ALA A 23 -24.66 -15.29 -28.77
C ALA A 23 -25.49 -14.82 -27.55
N ASP A 24 -26.19 -15.73 -26.85
CA ASP A 24 -26.97 -15.38 -25.66
C ASP A 24 -26.08 -15.22 -24.41
N ILE A 25 -24.92 -15.89 -24.41
CA ILE A 25 -23.91 -15.79 -23.35
C ILE A 25 -22.73 -14.93 -23.80
N ALA A 26 -22.18 -15.26 -24.97
CA ALA A 26 -20.99 -14.63 -25.52
C ALA A 26 -21.31 -13.41 -26.41
N GLY A 27 -22.57 -12.99 -26.43
CA GLY A 27 -23.01 -11.83 -27.20
C GLY A 27 -22.36 -10.54 -26.74
N LEU A 28 -22.02 -9.67 -27.70
CA LEU A 28 -21.33 -8.42 -27.39
C LEU A 28 -22.18 -7.51 -26.49
N GLY A 29 -23.48 -7.39 -26.76
CA GLY A 29 -24.38 -6.58 -25.94
C GLY A 29 -24.56 -7.10 -24.51
N VAL A 30 -24.58 -8.41 -24.31
CA VAL A 30 -24.63 -9.03 -22.98
C VAL A 30 -23.36 -8.68 -22.21
N ILE A 31 -22.18 -8.93 -22.80
CA ILE A 31 -20.89 -8.64 -22.18
C ILE A 31 -20.75 -7.15 -21.83
N LEU A 32 -21.10 -6.27 -22.78
CA LEU A 32 -21.05 -4.82 -22.58
C LEU A 32 -21.99 -4.36 -21.46
N SER A 33 -23.19 -4.95 -21.30
CA SER A 33 -24.12 -4.55 -20.24
C SER A 33 -23.53 -4.74 -18.82
N PHE A 34 -22.84 -5.85 -18.58
CA PHE A 34 -22.15 -6.12 -17.30
C PHE A 34 -20.92 -5.23 -17.12
N LEU A 35 -20.09 -5.09 -18.16
CA LEU A 35 -18.89 -4.26 -18.12
C LEU A 35 -19.22 -2.78 -17.89
N ILE A 36 -20.11 -2.20 -18.69
CA ILE A 36 -20.47 -0.78 -18.58
C ILE A 36 -21.01 -0.51 -17.19
N THR A 37 -21.88 -1.37 -16.66
CA THR A 37 -22.40 -1.17 -15.30
C THR A 37 -21.30 -1.18 -14.23
N ALA A 38 -20.41 -2.17 -14.28
CA ALA A 38 -19.32 -2.29 -13.31
C ALA A 38 -18.36 -1.10 -13.38
N TYR A 39 -17.91 -0.74 -14.59
CA TYR A 39 -17.01 0.39 -14.81
C TYR A 39 -17.65 1.72 -14.44
N PHE A 40 -18.92 1.94 -14.80
CA PHE A 40 -19.62 3.18 -14.48
C PHE A 40 -19.82 3.33 -12.97
N THR A 41 -20.19 2.26 -12.27
CA THR A 41 -20.34 2.25 -10.80
C THR A 41 -19.00 2.55 -10.11
N VAL A 42 -17.91 1.93 -10.55
CA VAL A 42 -16.56 2.19 -10.03
C VAL A 42 -16.13 3.62 -10.35
N ALA A 43 -16.40 4.13 -11.55
CA ALA A 43 -16.08 5.49 -11.95
C ALA A 43 -16.83 6.55 -11.12
N ILE A 44 -18.13 6.35 -10.87
CA ILE A 44 -18.89 7.22 -9.96
C ILE A 44 -18.28 7.18 -8.56
N LEU A 45 -17.96 6.00 -8.03
CA LEU A 45 -17.34 5.87 -6.71
C LEU A 45 -16.00 6.61 -6.63
N ILE A 46 -15.15 6.50 -7.66
CA ILE A 46 -13.88 7.24 -7.74
C ILE A 46 -14.13 8.75 -7.77
N ALA A 47 -15.03 9.21 -8.64
CA ALA A 47 -15.36 10.63 -8.78
C ALA A 47 -15.93 11.20 -7.47
N TYR A 48 -16.83 10.46 -6.81
CA TYR A 48 -17.35 10.83 -5.50
C TYR A 48 -16.26 10.88 -4.44
N TYR A 49 -15.41 9.84 -4.36
CA TYR A 49 -14.31 9.78 -3.41
C TYR A 49 -13.38 10.99 -3.55
N VAL A 50 -12.97 11.31 -4.78
CA VAL A 50 -12.03 12.40 -5.06
C VAL A 50 -12.69 13.77 -4.89
N CYS A 51 -13.92 13.98 -5.35
CA CYS A 51 -14.53 15.32 -5.41
C CYS A 51 -15.40 15.69 -4.20
N TYR A 52 -16.14 14.73 -3.62
CA TYR A 52 -17.23 15.03 -2.68
C TYR A 52 -17.12 14.34 -1.33
N PHE A 53 -16.44 13.19 -1.24
CA PHE A 53 -16.31 12.44 0.01
C PHE A 53 -15.56 13.26 1.07
N ASP A 54 -16.16 13.39 2.25
CA ASP A 54 -15.59 14.08 3.41
C ASP A 54 -15.30 13.05 4.53
N PRO A 55 -14.02 12.79 4.87
CA PRO A 55 -13.65 11.82 5.89
C PRO A 55 -14.03 12.26 7.31
N ASP A 56 -14.36 13.54 7.51
CA ASP A 56 -14.77 14.08 8.80
C ASP A 56 -16.27 13.85 9.08
N LEU A 57 -17.06 13.40 8.10
CA LEU A 57 -18.49 13.12 8.29
C LEU A 57 -18.73 11.74 8.92
N ASP A 58 -19.74 11.63 9.79
CA ASP A 58 -20.13 10.36 10.39
C ASP A 58 -20.79 9.44 9.34
N PRO A 59 -20.25 8.23 9.07
CA PRO A 59 -20.87 7.27 8.16
C PRO A 59 -22.24 6.76 8.63
N SER A 60 -22.51 6.80 9.94
CA SER A 60 -23.78 6.36 10.55
C SER A 60 -24.79 7.48 10.76
N ARG A 61 -24.54 8.68 10.21
CA ARG A 61 -25.42 9.84 10.41
C ARG A 61 -26.84 9.62 9.89
N ALA A 62 -27.82 10.08 10.67
CA ALA A 62 -29.24 9.97 10.35
C ALA A 62 -29.63 10.81 9.12
N SER A 63 -30.79 10.49 8.54
CA SER A 63 -31.41 11.33 7.51
C SER A 63 -31.79 12.69 8.11
N GLY A 64 -31.40 13.79 7.45
CA GLY A 64 -31.58 15.15 7.96
C GLY A 64 -30.42 15.67 8.82
N GLN A 65 -29.42 14.84 9.15
CA GLN A 65 -28.18 15.25 9.83
C GLN A 65 -26.98 15.21 8.85
N ASP A 66 -27.11 15.89 7.71
CA ASP A 66 -26.14 15.79 6.61
C ASP A 66 -24.72 16.24 6.97
N THR A 67 -24.59 17.19 7.90
CA THR A 67 -23.32 17.79 8.30
C THR A 67 -22.71 17.21 9.58
N ALA A 68 -23.31 16.15 10.14
CA ALA A 68 -22.83 15.53 11.38
C ALA A 68 -21.44 14.92 11.20
N THR A 69 -20.50 15.31 12.08
CA THR A 69 -19.10 14.92 12.02
C THR A 69 -18.79 13.71 12.90
N THR A 70 -17.80 12.91 12.51
CA THR A 70 -17.29 11.80 13.31
C THR A 70 -16.21 12.27 14.29
N GLU A 71 -16.17 11.64 15.47
CA GLU A 71 -15.07 11.82 16.44
C GLU A 71 -13.79 11.08 16.02
N LEU A 72 -13.90 10.15 15.06
CA LEU A 72 -12.84 9.23 14.66
C LEU A 72 -12.67 9.24 13.12
N PRO A 73 -12.23 10.36 12.52
CA PRO A 73 -11.96 10.41 11.09
C PRO A 73 -10.82 9.45 10.72
N ASN A 74 -10.84 8.93 9.49
CA ASN A 74 -9.74 8.08 9.03
C ASN A 74 -8.57 8.96 8.56
N PRO A 75 -7.38 8.86 9.17
CA PRO A 75 -6.24 9.72 8.83
C PRO A 75 -5.70 9.45 7.43
N VAL A 76 -5.83 8.24 6.90
CA VAL A 76 -5.36 7.90 5.55
C VAL A 76 -6.19 8.63 4.49
N ASP A 77 -7.52 8.53 4.57
CA ASP A 77 -8.44 9.21 3.65
C ASP A 77 -8.26 10.73 3.75
N ARG A 78 -8.12 11.26 4.96
CA ARG A 78 -7.90 12.69 5.24
C ARG A 78 -6.62 13.21 4.59
N THR A 79 -5.49 12.56 4.85
CA THR A 79 -4.18 12.96 4.32
C THR A 79 -4.14 12.89 2.80
N LEU A 80 -4.69 11.82 2.21
CA LEU A 80 -4.73 11.64 0.76
C LEU A 80 -5.59 12.71 0.08
N LEU A 81 -6.81 12.93 0.56
CA LEU A 81 -7.73 13.90 -0.03
C LEU A 81 -7.26 15.33 0.16
N PHE A 82 -6.62 15.64 1.30
CA PHE A 82 -6.00 16.93 1.54
C PHE A 82 -4.88 17.23 0.52
N GLY A 83 -4.10 16.21 0.16
CA GLY A 83 -3.11 16.29 -0.91
C GLY A 83 -3.73 16.48 -2.30
N ILE A 84 -4.67 15.60 -2.69
CA ILE A 84 -5.31 15.61 -4.02
C ILE A 84 -6.07 16.91 -4.27
N ARG A 85 -6.83 17.40 -3.29
CA ARG A 85 -7.65 18.62 -3.40
C ARG A 85 -6.85 19.92 -3.21
N ARG A 86 -5.51 19.84 -3.15
CA ARG A 86 -4.61 20.98 -2.88
C ARG A 86 -5.09 21.81 -1.68
N ARG A 87 -5.43 21.12 -0.58
CA ARG A 87 -5.90 21.71 0.69
C ARG A 87 -7.28 22.39 0.65
N LYS A 88 -8.08 22.21 -0.41
CA LYS A 88 -9.48 22.66 -0.43
C LYS A 88 -10.40 21.59 0.15
N ARG A 89 -11.26 21.98 1.10
CA ARG A 89 -12.36 21.12 1.58
C ARG A 89 -13.54 21.21 0.62
N PRO A 90 -14.26 20.11 0.36
CA PRO A 90 -15.49 20.16 -0.41
C PRO A 90 -16.54 20.94 0.36
N ASP A 91 -17.42 21.64 -0.35
CA ASP A 91 -18.60 22.23 0.26
C ASP A 91 -19.55 21.12 0.72
N LYS A 92 -19.92 21.15 2.01
CA LYS A 92 -20.73 20.09 2.64
C LYS A 92 -22.12 19.98 2.01
N ASN A 93 -22.72 21.11 1.64
CA ASN A 93 -24.06 21.14 1.07
C ASN A 93 -24.06 20.56 -0.36
N THR A 94 -23.07 20.97 -1.17
CA THR A 94 -22.86 20.42 -2.51
C THR A 94 -22.59 18.91 -2.45
N GLY A 95 -21.77 18.46 -1.48
CA GLY A 95 -21.47 17.05 -1.27
C GLY A 95 -22.70 16.22 -0.89
N ALA A 96 -23.53 16.72 0.04
CA ALA A 96 -24.76 16.04 0.46
C ALA A 96 -25.80 15.95 -0.66
N SER A 97 -25.96 17.03 -1.45
CA SER A 97 -26.82 17.04 -2.63
C SER A 97 -26.37 16.00 -3.66
N MET A 98 -25.08 15.99 -3.98
CA MET A 98 -24.50 15.05 -4.93
C MET A 98 -24.59 13.59 -4.43
N GLU A 99 -24.37 13.34 -3.13
CA GLU A 99 -24.58 12.02 -2.52
C GLU A 99 -26.03 11.53 -2.73
N GLY A 100 -27.02 12.38 -2.47
CA GLY A 100 -28.44 12.07 -2.67
C GLY A 100 -28.80 11.73 -4.12
N THR A 101 -28.26 12.49 -5.07
CA THR A 101 -28.35 12.28 -6.52
C THR A 101 -27.78 10.92 -6.93
N LEU A 102 -26.52 10.67 -6.59
CA LEU A 102 -25.79 9.47 -6.99
C LEU A 102 -26.34 8.20 -6.32
N ASN A 103 -26.92 8.31 -5.12
CA ASN A 103 -27.58 7.19 -4.43
C ASN A 103 -28.64 6.51 -5.31
N LYS A 104 -29.52 7.29 -5.97
CA LYS A 104 -30.59 6.73 -6.81
C LYS A 104 -30.03 5.90 -7.96
N CYS A 105 -29.06 6.48 -8.66
CA CYS A 105 -28.40 5.86 -9.80
C CYS A 105 -27.67 4.56 -9.41
N ILE A 106 -26.84 4.60 -8.36
CA ILE A 106 -26.05 3.44 -7.90
C ILE A 106 -26.96 2.33 -7.37
N VAL A 107 -28.06 2.67 -6.68
CA VAL A 107 -29.07 1.69 -6.25
C VAL A 107 -29.64 0.95 -7.46
N MET A 108 -30.03 1.67 -8.52
CA MET A 108 -30.57 1.05 -9.73
C MET A 108 -29.56 0.16 -10.45
N PHE A 109 -28.31 0.61 -10.62
CA PHE A 109 -27.25 -0.22 -11.21
C PHE A 109 -27.00 -1.49 -10.40
N ALA A 110 -26.97 -1.38 -9.07
CA ALA A 110 -26.79 -2.53 -8.19
C ALA A 110 -27.98 -3.49 -8.27
N ASP A 111 -29.22 -3.01 -8.30
CA ASP A 111 -30.40 -3.88 -8.31
C ASP A 111 -30.59 -4.57 -9.68
N ILE A 112 -30.23 -3.93 -10.78
CA ILE A 112 -30.20 -4.59 -12.10
C ILE A 112 -29.13 -5.70 -12.09
N GLN A 113 -27.92 -5.40 -11.64
CA GLN A 113 -26.80 -6.34 -11.68
C GLN A 113 -27.00 -7.55 -10.76
N ILE A 114 -27.73 -7.42 -9.65
CA ILE A 114 -27.94 -8.55 -8.75
C ILE A 114 -28.89 -9.57 -9.38
N VAL A 115 -29.94 -9.08 -10.03
CA VAL A 115 -30.93 -9.92 -10.71
C VAL A 115 -30.31 -10.55 -11.95
N THR A 116 -29.64 -9.76 -12.80
CA THR A 116 -29.01 -10.28 -14.02
C THR A 116 -27.82 -11.20 -13.72
N GLY A 117 -27.04 -10.90 -12.67
CA GLY A 117 -25.93 -11.72 -12.21
C GLY A 117 -26.37 -13.08 -11.65
N ILE A 118 -27.48 -13.13 -10.90
CA ILE A 118 -28.07 -14.38 -10.45
C ILE A 118 -28.69 -15.13 -11.65
N ALA A 119 -29.40 -14.43 -12.53
CA ALA A 119 -30.04 -15.03 -13.69
C ALA A 119 -29.04 -15.69 -14.64
N ILE A 120 -27.90 -15.06 -14.92
CA ILE A 120 -26.87 -15.64 -15.80
C ILE A 120 -26.21 -16.87 -15.17
N LEU A 121 -26.02 -16.87 -13.84
CA LEU A 121 -25.52 -18.04 -13.13
C LEU A 121 -26.54 -19.18 -13.17
N ILE A 122 -27.82 -18.92 -12.89
CA ILE A 122 -28.89 -19.94 -12.97
C ILE A 122 -29.01 -20.50 -14.39
N ALA A 123 -29.03 -19.64 -15.41
CA ALA A 123 -29.06 -20.06 -16.81
C ALA A 123 -27.82 -20.90 -17.18
N GLY A 124 -26.63 -20.48 -16.76
CA GLY A 124 -25.40 -21.26 -16.90
C GLY A 124 -25.54 -22.65 -16.27
N TYR A 125 -25.99 -22.73 -15.01
CA TYR A 125 -26.20 -24.00 -14.31
C TYR A 125 -27.23 -24.90 -15.00
N SER A 126 -28.31 -24.32 -15.52
CA SER A 126 -29.34 -25.08 -16.25
C SER A 126 -28.81 -25.62 -17.58
N THR A 127 -27.90 -24.92 -18.24
CA THR A 127 -27.30 -25.35 -19.52
C THR A 127 -26.10 -26.27 -19.33
N LEU A 128 -25.56 -26.43 -18.11
CA LEU A 128 -24.53 -27.43 -17.82
C LEU A 128 -25.01 -28.84 -18.15
N THR A 129 -26.25 -29.18 -17.83
CA THR A 129 -26.83 -30.48 -18.14
C THR A 129 -27.04 -30.70 -19.64
N CYS A 130 -27.02 -29.62 -20.43
CA CYS A 130 -27.06 -29.64 -21.89
C CYS A 130 -25.66 -29.58 -22.54
N GLY A 131 -24.58 -29.63 -21.77
CA GLY A 131 -23.23 -29.57 -22.32
C GLY A 131 -22.84 -28.19 -22.82
N ILE A 132 -22.99 -27.14 -22.01
CA ILE A 132 -22.33 -25.86 -22.27
C ILE A 132 -20.81 -26.05 -22.38
N SER A 133 -20.18 -25.41 -23.37
CA SER A 133 -18.72 -25.50 -23.54
C SER A 133 -17.97 -24.75 -22.43
N ALA A 134 -16.73 -25.17 -22.19
CA ALA A 134 -15.84 -24.62 -21.18
C ALA A 134 -15.56 -23.13 -21.42
N TYR A 135 -15.47 -22.70 -22.69
CA TYR A 135 -15.41 -21.30 -23.10
C TYR A 135 -16.62 -20.48 -22.61
N HIS A 136 -17.84 -20.91 -22.91
CA HIS A 136 -19.05 -20.19 -22.53
C HIS A 136 -19.25 -20.19 -21.01
N TRP A 137 -18.91 -21.29 -20.34
CA TRP A 137 -18.90 -21.35 -18.89
C TRP A 137 -17.95 -20.33 -18.27
N GLN A 138 -16.74 -20.20 -18.82
CA GLN A 138 -15.76 -19.21 -18.38
C GLN A 138 -16.32 -17.78 -18.50
N LEU A 139 -17.03 -17.47 -19.59
CA LEU A 139 -17.70 -16.17 -19.77
C LEU A 139 -18.82 -15.95 -18.73
N VAL A 140 -19.64 -16.95 -18.43
CA VAL A 140 -20.68 -16.85 -17.37
C VAL A 140 -20.05 -16.47 -16.04
N VAL A 141 -18.95 -17.14 -15.66
CA VAL A 141 -18.20 -16.85 -14.42
C VAL A 141 -17.63 -15.43 -14.43
N ASP A 142 -17.05 -14.99 -15.54
CA ASP A 142 -16.46 -13.66 -15.64
C ASP A 142 -17.54 -12.55 -15.62
N LEU A 143 -18.70 -12.75 -16.24
CA LEU A 143 -19.82 -11.79 -16.19
C LEU A 143 -20.41 -11.68 -14.77
N ALA A 144 -20.58 -12.81 -14.09
CA ALA A 144 -20.96 -12.84 -12.68
C ALA A 144 -19.90 -12.15 -11.79
N TRP A 145 -18.61 -12.27 -12.10
CA TRP A 145 -17.57 -11.51 -11.41
C TRP A 145 -17.77 -9.99 -11.54
N PHE A 146 -18.09 -9.46 -12.73
CA PHE A 146 -18.36 -8.02 -12.90
C PHE A 146 -19.60 -7.54 -12.14
N SER A 147 -20.66 -8.37 -12.09
CA SER A 147 -21.82 -8.07 -11.24
C SER A 147 -21.40 -8.01 -9.75
N SER A 148 -20.52 -8.92 -9.30
CA SER A 148 -19.97 -8.90 -7.94
C SER A 148 -19.18 -7.63 -7.61
N VAL A 149 -18.39 -7.11 -8.57
CA VAL A 149 -17.66 -5.85 -8.43
C VAL A 149 -18.62 -4.67 -8.26
N THR A 150 -19.71 -4.64 -9.03
CA THR A 150 -20.76 -3.61 -8.91
C THR A 150 -21.34 -3.60 -7.50
N HIS A 151 -21.63 -4.76 -6.92
CA HIS A 151 -22.15 -4.89 -5.56
C HIS A 151 -21.18 -4.43 -4.48
N LEU A 152 -19.91 -4.81 -4.59
CA LEU A 152 -18.88 -4.38 -3.66
C LEU A 152 -18.65 -2.86 -3.73
N ALA A 153 -18.70 -2.26 -4.92
CA ALA A 153 -18.64 -0.82 -5.11
C ALA A 153 -19.87 -0.10 -4.51
N ALA A 154 -21.07 -0.64 -4.76
CA ALA A 154 -22.32 -0.11 -4.21
C ALA A 154 -22.34 -0.15 -2.67
N LEU A 155 -21.81 -1.20 -2.03
CA LEU A 155 -21.71 -1.27 -0.57
C LEU A 155 -20.76 -0.22 0.02
N THR A 156 -19.66 0.09 -0.67
CA THR A 156 -18.74 1.16 -0.26
C THR A 156 -19.41 2.52 -0.35
N PHE A 157 -20.09 2.81 -1.47
CA PHE A 157 -20.75 4.10 -1.70
C PHE A 157 -22.00 4.30 -0.82
N LEU A 158 -22.91 3.32 -0.81
CA LEU A 158 -24.23 3.42 -0.17
C LEU A 158 -24.22 3.17 1.35
N ARG A 159 -23.06 3.23 2.02
CA ARG A 159 -22.94 2.88 3.45
C ARG A 159 -23.92 3.67 4.31
N ARG A 160 -24.01 5.00 4.11
CA ARG A 160 -24.94 5.89 4.81
C ARG A 160 -26.40 5.58 4.46
N TYR A 161 -26.69 5.41 3.17
CA TYR A 161 -28.03 5.12 2.68
C TYR A 161 -28.59 3.82 3.29
N LEU A 162 -27.79 2.74 3.29
CA LEU A 162 -28.16 1.42 3.81
C LEU A 162 -28.21 1.36 5.34
N HIS A 163 -27.45 2.21 6.03
CA HIS A 163 -27.55 2.35 7.49
C HIS A 163 -28.96 2.78 7.91
N ASN A 164 -29.54 3.74 7.19
CA ASN A 164 -30.85 4.29 7.48
C ASN A 164 -32.01 3.42 6.94
N ARG A 165 -31.71 2.35 6.19
CA ARG A 165 -32.69 1.45 5.57
C ARG A 165 -32.32 -0.03 5.79
N PRO A 166 -32.51 -0.56 7.01
CA PRO A 166 -32.03 -1.89 7.38
C PRO A 166 -32.70 -3.02 6.57
N LEU A 167 -33.97 -2.89 6.18
CA LEU A 167 -34.66 -3.90 5.38
C LEU A 167 -34.05 -4.02 3.97
N GLU A 168 -33.89 -2.89 3.27
CA GLU A 168 -33.24 -2.83 1.96
C GLU A 168 -31.80 -3.39 2.03
N LYS A 169 -31.08 -3.02 3.09
CA LYS A 169 -29.74 -3.52 3.39
C LYS A 169 -29.70 -5.04 3.49
N TRP A 170 -30.51 -5.65 4.35
CA TRP A 170 -30.44 -7.09 4.59
C TRP A 170 -30.96 -7.92 3.41
N CYS A 171 -31.98 -7.43 2.69
CA CYS A 171 -32.45 -8.07 1.46
C CYS A 171 -31.32 -8.12 0.41
N ARG A 172 -30.64 -6.98 0.17
CA ARG A 172 -29.54 -6.93 -0.79
C ARG A 172 -28.36 -7.78 -0.36
N VAL A 173 -27.96 -7.74 0.91
CA VAL A 173 -26.88 -8.60 1.44
C VAL A 173 -27.22 -10.09 1.28
N ALA A 174 -28.47 -10.49 1.54
CA ALA A 174 -28.89 -11.88 1.35
C ALA A 174 -28.77 -12.33 -0.11
N LEU A 175 -29.25 -11.52 -1.07
CA LEU A 175 -29.11 -11.82 -2.50
C LEU A 175 -27.64 -11.83 -2.96
N MET A 176 -26.82 -10.92 -2.43
CA MET A 176 -25.37 -10.91 -2.68
C MET A 176 -24.69 -12.17 -2.16
N LEU A 177 -25.12 -12.70 -1.00
CA LEU A 177 -24.60 -13.96 -0.46
C LEU A 177 -25.02 -15.16 -1.31
N VAL A 178 -26.25 -15.17 -1.84
CA VAL A 178 -26.69 -16.20 -2.81
C VAL A 178 -25.82 -16.15 -4.07
N MET A 179 -25.61 -14.95 -4.61
CA MET A 179 -24.75 -14.77 -5.78
C MET A 179 -23.30 -15.19 -5.51
N LEU A 180 -22.76 -14.85 -4.33
CA LEU A 180 -21.43 -15.28 -3.89
C LEU A 180 -21.33 -16.81 -3.82
N ALA A 181 -22.34 -17.49 -3.26
CA ALA A 181 -22.37 -18.94 -3.19
C ALA A 181 -22.39 -19.58 -4.58
N LEU A 182 -23.27 -19.11 -5.47
CA LEU A 182 -23.35 -19.56 -6.86
C LEU A 182 -22.03 -19.32 -7.60
N LEU A 183 -21.46 -18.12 -7.51
CA LEU A 183 -20.18 -17.78 -8.15
C LEU A 183 -19.02 -18.62 -7.61
N SER A 184 -18.98 -18.89 -6.30
CA SER A 184 -17.92 -19.71 -5.68
C SER A 184 -17.95 -21.14 -6.21
N VAL A 185 -19.14 -21.75 -6.32
CA VAL A 185 -19.29 -23.08 -6.92
C VAL A 185 -18.92 -23.02 -8.41
N ALA A 186 -19.33 -21.95 -9.11
CA ALA A 186 -19.11 -21.84 -10.54
C ALA A 186 -17.64 -21.68 -10.94
N ALA A 187 -16.83 -21.10 -10.04
CA ALA A 187 -15.38 -20.99 -10.21
C ALA A 187 -14.68 -22.36 -10.20
N GLY A 188 -15.27 -23.40 -9.59
CA GLY A 188 -14.68 -24.74 -9.44
C GLY A 188 -14.03 -25.31 -10.70
N PRO A 189 -14.80 -25.55 -11.79
CA PRO A 189 -14.26 -26.10 -13.04
C PRO A 189 -13.24 -25.17 -13.72
N THR A 190 -13.31 -23.85 -13.49
CA THR A 190 -12.40 -22.87 -14.12
C THR A 190 -10.94 -23.05 -13.70
N ALA A 191 -10.71 -23.70 -12.55
CA ALA A 191 -9.38 -24.07 -12.09
C ALA A 191 -8.62 -24.98 -13.07
N LYS A 192 -9.36 -25.76 -13.88
CA LYS A 192 -8.82 -26.72 -14.84
C LYS A 192 -8.71 -26.13 -16.25
N PHE A 193 -9.12 -24.87 -16.44
CA PHE A 193 -9.14 -24.20 -17.73
C PHE A 193 -7.79 -23.54 -18.02
N THR A 194 -6.76 -24.37 -18.21
CA THR A 194 -5.37 -23.93 -18.38
C THR A 194 -5.07 -23.34 -19.75
N TRP A 195 -6.00 -23.35 -20.71
CA TRP A 195 -5.79 -22.82 -22.08
C TRP A 195 -5.37 -21.34 -22.11
N LEU A 196 -5.71 -20.56 -21.08
CA LEU A 196 -5.22 -19.18 -20.94
C LEU A 196 -3.72 -19.12 -20.63
N LEU A 197 -3.22 -20.14 -19.92
CA LEU A 197 -1.83 -20.37 -19.54
C LEU A 197 -1.03 -21.03 -20.69
N ASP A 198 -1.63 -22.02 -21.36
CA ASP A 198 -0.99 -22.86 -22.39
C ASP A 198 -0.77 -22.13 -23.74
N SER A 199 -1.48 -21.04 -24.03
CA SER A 199 -1.17 -20.18 -25.19
C SER A 199 0.26 -19.58 -25.16
N LEU A 200 0.99 -19.78 -24.05
CA LEU A 200 2.39 -19.39 -23.85
C LEU A 200 3.35 -20.58 -23.67
N ARG A 201 2.88 -21.84 -23.63
CA ARG A 201 3.73 -23.02 -23.38
C ARG A 201 3.13 -24.30 -23.98
N GLU A 202 3.83 -24.92 -24.93
CA GLU A 202 3.51 -26.26 -25.46
C GLU A 202 3.78 -27.33 -24.37
N VAL A 203 2.77 -27.74 -23.60
CA VAL A 203 2.89 -28.84 -22.61
C VAL A 203 1.79 -29.87 -22.82
N GLU A 204 2.16 -31.13 -23.09
CA GLU A 204 1.23 -32.25 -23.27
C GLU A 204 0.72 -32.82 -21.93
N GLY A 205 -0.61 -32.99 -21.82
CA GLY A 205 -1.26 -33.65 -20.68
C GLY A 205 -2.66 -33.12 -20.41
N LEU A 206 -3.69 -33.90 -20.79
CA LEU A 206 -5.13 -33.69 -20.59
C LEU A 206 -5.60 -32.23 -20.45
N GLN A 207 -5.39 -31.47 -21.54
CA GLN A 207 -5.77 -30.07 -21.64
C GLN A 207 -7.29 -29.93 -21.80
N ALA A 208 -7.88 -28.99 -21.07
CA ALA A 208 -9.25 -28.58 -21.33
C ALA A 208 -9.28 -27.82 -22.66
N HIS A 209 -9.98 -28.32 -23.68
CA HIS A 209 -10.17 -27.56 -24.91
C HIS A 209 -11.33 -26.56 -24.69
N PRO A 210 -11.31 -25.34 -25.29
CA PRO A 210 -12.41 -24.38 -25.14
C PRO A 210 -13.79 -24.93 -25.54
N ALA A 211 -13.82 -25.92 -26.44
CA ALA A 211 -15.04 -26.61 -26.87
C ALA A 211 -15.46 -27.80 -25.99
N SER A 212 -14.62 -28.26 -25.06
CA SER A 212 -14.97 -29.35 -24.13
C SER A 212 -16.15 -28.94 -23.25
N HIS A 213 -16.97 -29.92 -22.84
CA HIS A 213 -18.12 -29.65 -21.98
C HIS A 213 -17.69 -29.29 -20.55
N ALA A 214 -18.16 -28.16 -20.03
CA ALA A 214 -17.75 -27.64 -18.71
C ALA A 214 -18.11 -28.60 -17.55
N ILE A 215 -19.23 -29.32 -17.68
CA ILE A 215 -19.72 -30.26 -16.66
C ILE A 215 -18.73 -31.40 -16.36
N CYS A 216 -17.95 -31.83 -17.35
CA CYS A 216 -16.97 -32.90 -17.20
C CYS A 216 -15.88 -32.56 -16.18
N PHE A 217 -15.59 -31.27 -15.99
CA PHE A 217 -14.56 -30.79 -15.07
C PHE A 217 -14.99 -30.81 -13.59
N TYR A 218 -16.30 -30.94 -13.29
CA TYR A 218 -16.79 -31.17 -11.92
C TYR A 218 -16.57 -32.60 -11.44
N ARG A 219 -16.72 -33.60 -12.32
CA ARG A 219 -16.70 -35.03 -11.97
C ARG A 219 -15.36 -35.72 -12.25
N ALA A 220 -14.54 -35.14 -13.14
CA ALA A 220 -13.25 -35.66 -13.51
C ALA A 220 -12.34 -35.99 -12.30
N SER A 221 -12.09 -37.29 -12.09
CA SER A 221 -11.03 -37.86 -11.22
C SER A 221 -9.64 -37.76 -11.87
N ILE A 222 -9.41 -36.69 -12.61
CA ILE A 222 -8.13 -36.38 -13.23
C ILE A 222 -7.31 -35.71 -12.14
N THR A 223 -6.12 -36.24 -11.85
CA THR A 223 -5.14 -35.68 -10.92
C THR A 223 -5.09 -34.16 -11.08
N MET A 224 -5.75 -33.44 -10.16
CA MET A 224 -5.67 -31.99 -10.18
C MET A 224 -4.22 -31.66 -9.86
N ASP A 225 -3.57 -30.96 -10.77
CA ASP A 225 -2.27 -30.41 -10.45
C ASP A 225 -2.43 -29.50 -9.23
N ARG A 226 -1.47 -29.58 -8.29
CA ARG A 226 -1.54 -28.84 -7.02
C ARG A 226 -1.74 -27.34 -7.28
N GLU A 227 -1.19 -26.84 -8.38
CA GLU A 227 -1.25 -25.45 -8.81
C GLU A 227 -2.69 -24.96 -9.12
N GLY A 228 -3.51 -25.78 -9.77
CA GLY A 228 -4.89 -25.44 -10.14
C GLY A 228 -5.82 -25.35 -8.93
N ILE A 229 -5.73 -26.31 -8.00
CA ILE A 229 -6.50 -26.29 -6.74
C ILE A 229 -6.13 -25.06 -5.92
N GLN A 230 -4.83 -24.74 -5.82
CA GLN A 230 -4.37 -23.61 -5.04
C GLN A 230 -4.86 -22.28 -5.63
N SER A 231 -4.80 -22.12 -6.96
CA SER A 231 -5.26 -20.90 -7.64
C SER A 231 -6.76 -20.68 -7.43
N LEU A 232 -7.55 -21.76 -7.52
CA LEU A 232 -8.98 -21.73 -7.22
C LEU A 232 -9.26 -21.36 -5.76
N ALA A 233 -8.56 -21.99 -4.82
CA ALA A 233 -8.72 -21.72 -3.40
C ALA A 233 -8.41 -20.25 -3.08
N ILE A 234 -7.38 -19.66 -3.71
CA ILE A 234 -7.06 -18.24 -3.55
C ILE A 234 -8.16 -17.35 -4.13
N ILE A 235 -8.66 -17.61 -5.34
CA ILE A 235 -9.74 -16.79 -5.94
C ILE A 235 -11.00 -16.84 -5.07
N ILE A 236 -11.40 -18.03 -4.60
CA ILE A 236 -12.55 -18.19 -3.70
C ILE A 236 -12.30 -17.46 -2.38
N LEU A 237 -11.10 -17.63 -1.79
CA LEU A 237 -10.76 -16.97 -0.53
C LEU A 237 -10.76 -15.45 -0.67
N LEU A 238 -10.21 -14.90 -1.75
CA LEU A 238 -10.22 -13.45 -2.03
C LEU A 238 -11.64 -12.94 -2.25
N LEU A 239 -12.48 -13.68 -2.97
CA LEU A 239 -13.89 -13.34 -3.19
C LEU A 239 -14.66 -13.30 -1.86
N VAL A 240 -14.59 -14.38 -1.08
CA VAL A 240 -15.24 -14.47 0.24
C VAL A 240 -14.72 -13.41 1.21
N TYR A 241 -13.40 -13.20 1.25
CA TYR A 241 -12.76 -12.17 2.07
C TYR A 241 -13.24 -10.76 1.69
N GLY A 242 -13.32 -10.45 0.38
CA GLY A 242 -13.81 -9.17 -0.12
C GLY A 242 -15.24 -8.88 0.32
N TYR A 243 -16.13 -9.85 0.19
CA TYR A 243 -17.52 -9.74 0.66
C TYR A 243 -17.62 -9.64 2.18
N ALA A 244 -16.93 -10.53 2.92
CA ALA A 244 -16.96 -10.56 4.37
C ALA A 244 -16.51 -9.23 4.97
N ILE A 245 -15.45 -8.61 4.45
CA ILE A 245 -14.98 -7.30 4.91
C ILE A 245 -15.98 -6.20 4.64
N ARG A 246 -16.54 -6.13 3.43
CA ARG A 246 -17.53 -5.08 3.09
C ARG A 246 -18.76 -5.19 3.98
N ILE A 247 -19.23 -6.40 4.25
CA ILE A 247 -20.34 -6.66 5.17
C ILE A 247 -19.96 -6.31 6.61
N ALA A 248 -18.76 -6.70 7.07
CA ALA A 248 -18.28 -6.37 8.41
C ALA A 248 -18.17 -4.85 8.63
N LYS A 249 -17.62 -4.12 7.66
CA LYS A 249 -17.50 -2.65 7.69
C LYS A 249 -18.84 -1.91 7.57
N LEU A 250 -19.89 -2.58 7.10
CA LEU A 250 -21.26 -2.06 7.10
C LEU A 250 -21.88 -2.08 8.52
N SER A 251 -21.24 -2.76 9.48
CA SER A 251 -21.58 -2.67 10.90
C SER A 251 -20.84 -1.49 11.55
N PRO A 252 -21.56 -0.52 12.15
CA PRO A 252 -20.93 0.61 12.82
C PRO A 252 -20.04 0.15 13.98
N SER A 253 -20.47 -0.87 14.74
CA SER A 253 -19.72 -1.40 15.88
C SER A 253 -18.34 -1.93 15.48
N PHE A 254 -18.25 -2.65 14.36
CA PHE A 254 -16.98 -3.22 13.87
C PHE A 254 -16.03 -2.11 13.42
N SER A 255 -16.50 -1.17 12.60
CA SER A 255 -15.67 -0.06 12.11
C SER A 255 -15.20 0.84 13.25
N ILE A 256 -16.09 1.21 14.18
CA ILE A 256 -15.75 2.03 15.34
C ILE A 256 -14.74 1.32 16.24
N THR A 257 -14.90 0.01 16.47
CA THR A 257 -13.98 -0.77 17.30
C THR A 257 -12.57 -0.78 16.71
N LEU A 258 -12.42 -1.07 15.41
CA LEU A 258 -11.12 -1.03 14.74
C LEU A 258 -10.48 0.36 14.79
N ARG A 259 -11.25 1.42 14.54
CA ARG A 259 -10.77 2.81 14.65
C ARG A 259 -10.32 3.16 16.07
N LYS A 260 -11.05 2.71 17.10
CA LYS A 260 -10.64 2.89 18.51
C LYS A 260 -9.34 2.15 18.82
N TYR A 261 -9.13 0.95 18.28
CA TYR A 261 -7.86 0.24 18.41
C TYR A 261 -6.72 0.98 17.69
N GLY A 262 -6.95 1.48 16.47
CA GLY A 262 -6.01 2.33 15.74
C GLY A 262 -5.62 3.56 16.56
N LEU A 263 -6.60 4.30 17.09
CA LEU A 263 -6.36 5.47 17.95
C LEU A 263 -5.59 5.12 19.22
N LYS A 264 -5.88 3.97 19.85
CA LYS A 264 -5.15 3.48 21.03
C LYS A 264 -3.68 3.20 20.69
N CYS A 265 -3.41 2.62 19.52
CA CYS A 265 -2.05 2.40 19.04
C CYS A 265 -1.34 3.73 18.74
N LYS A 266 -2.01 4.67 18.05
CA LYS A 266 -1.50 6.05 17.81
C LYS A 266 -1.13 6.72 19.13
N ARG A 267 -2.03 6.71 20.12
CA ARG A 267 -1.80 7.33 21.44
C ARG A 267 -0.63 6.68 22.17
N ARG A 268 -0.51 5.33 22.16
CA ARG A 268 0.62 4.62 22.75
C ARG A 268 1.95 4.94 22.08
N SER A 269 1.96 5.08 20.76
CA SER A 269 3.14 5.51 20.02
C SER A 269 3.57 6.90 20.45
N MET A 270 2.64 7.86 20.46
CA MET A 270 2.88 9.25 20.87
C MET A 270 3.33 9.40 22.31
N GLU A 271 2.60 8.80 23.27
CA GLU A 271 2.95 8.84 24.71
C GLU A 271 4.36 8.29 24.97
N ARG A 272 4.77 7.26 24.22
CA ARG A 272 6.11 6.67 24.34
C ARG A 272 7.17 7.55 23.69
N MET A 273 6.88 8.09 22.50
CA MET A 273 7.77 9.01 21.79
C MET A 273 8.05 10.28 22.61
N GLU A 274 7.02 10.84 23.24
CA GLU A 274 7.15 12.02 24.09
C GLU A 274 8.01 11.74 25.33
N LYS A 275 7.84 10.58 25.96
CA LYS A 275 8.63 10.15 27.13
C LYS A 275 10.03 9.64 26.77
N TRP A 276 10.32 9.46 25.48
CA TRP A 276 11.57 8.83 25.05
C TRP A 276 12.74 9.82 25.11
N HIS A 277 13.49 9.72 26.20
CA HIS A 277 14.76 10.39 26.39
C HIS A 277 15.84 9.33 26.60
N PRO A 278 16.67 9.01 25.58
CA PRO A 278 17.73 8.04 25.74
C PRO A 278 18.77 8.55 26.74
N ASP A 279 18.87 7.89 27.89
CA ASP A 279 19.91 8.16 28.89
C ASP A 279 21.04 7.14 28.73
N VAL A 280 22.19 7.60 28.23
CA VAL A 280 23.38 6.78 27.98
C VAL A 280 24.27 6.64 29.23
N SER A 281 23.86 7.19 30.38
CA SER A 281 24.65 7.15 31.61
C SER A 281 24.64 5.78 32.31
N THR A 282 23.65 4.94 32.02
CA THR A 282 23.46 3.65 32.71
C THR A 282 24.10 2.48 31.96
N SER A 283 24.55 1.44 32.68
CA SER A 283 25.16 0.25 32.08
C SER A 283 24.25 -0.99 32.13
N GLY A 284 24.45 -1.91 31.18
CA GLY A 284 23.78 -3.22 31.12
C GLY A 284 22.34 -3.18 30.56
N TRP A 285 21.47 -4.07 31.06
CA TRP A 285 20.07 -4.21 30.59
C TRP A 285 19.23 -2.93 30.74
N LYS A 286 19.61 -2.05 31.67
CA LYS A 286 18.97 -0.74 31.87
C LYS A 286 19.22 0.22 30.69
N LEU A 287 20.29 0.01 29.92
CA LEU A 287 20.61 0.75 28.69
C LEU A 287 19.85 0.22 27.46
N LEU A 288 19.56 -1.09 27.42
CA LEU A 288 18.89 -1.74 26.29
C LEU A 288 17.44 -1.24 26.10
N LYS A 289 16.73 -0.98 27.20
CA LYS A 289 15.35 -0.52 27.17
C LYS A 289 15.18 0.83 26.44
N PRO A 290 15.86 1.92 26.82
CA PRO A 290 15.72 3.20 26.15
C PRO A 290 16.34 3.22 24.75
N ILE A 291 17.40 2.45 24.48
CA ILE A 291 18.09 2.50 23.16
C ILE A 291 17.41 1.60 22.12
N CYS A 292 16.92 0.42 22.51
CA CYS A 292 16.39 -0.57 21.57
C CYS A 292 14.88 -0.79 21.75
N LEU A 293 14.43 -1.16 22.96
CA LEU A 293 13.06 -1.61 23.16
C LEU A 293 12.03 -0.51 22.93
N ASP A 294 12.22 0.67 23.53
CA ASP A 294 11.24 1.75 23.45
C ASP A 294 11.06 2.29 22.01
N PRO A 295 12.14 2.56 21.23
CA PRO A 295 12.00 2.93 19.81
C PRO A 295 11.30 1.85 18.97
N VAL A 296 11.63 0.57 19.17
CA VAL A 296 10.98 -0.55 18.46
C VAL A 296 9.49 -0.61 18.78
N LEU A 297 9.11 -0.39 20.04
CA LEU A 297 7.70 -0.34 20.43
C LEU A 297 6.96 0.87 19.84
N VAL A 298 7.61 2.04 19.76
CA VAL A 298 7.04 3.22 19.06
C VAL A 298 6.79 2.90 17.60
N ALA A 299 7.80 2.38 16.90
CA ALA A 299 7.68 1.95 15.51
C ALA A 299 6.60 0.88 15.32
N PHE A 300 6.52 -0.10 16.22
CA PHE A 300 5.50 -1.15 16.18
C PHE A 300 4.08 -0.61 16.29
N PHE A 301 3.81 0.21 17.30
CA PHE A 301 2.49 0.83 17.44
C PHE A 301 2.18 1.75 16.27
N GLN A 302 3.20 2.44 15.72
CA GLN A 302 3.08 3.28 14.54
C GLN A 302 2.63 2.49 13.30
N VAL A 303 3.37 1.46 12.92
CA VAL A 303 3.03 0.60 11.78
C VAL A 303 1.66 -0.04 11.98
N LEU A 304 1.36 -0.54 13.19
CA LEU A 304 0.08 -1.19 13.46
C LEU A 304 -1.10 -0.23 13.28
N HIS A 305 -1.02 1.02 13.76
CA HIS A 305 -2.13 1.96 13.54
C HIS A 305 -2.26 2.34 12.05
N VAL A 306 -1.15 2.58 11.33
CA VAL A 306 -1.18 2.89 9.89
C VAL A 306 -1.85 1.77 9.11
N GLN A 307 -1.54 0.50 9.43
CA GLN A 307 -2.17 -0.66 8.79
C GLN A 307 -3.67 -0.77 9.12
N LEU A 308 -4.07 -0.52 10.37
CA LEU A 308 -5.49 -0.50 10.75
C LEU A 308 -6.26 0.63 10.07
N ASP A 309 -5.65 1.81 9.97
CA ASP A 309 -6.24 2.98 9.33
C ASP A 309 -6.36 2.76 7.81
N LEU A 310 -5.33 2.22 7.16
CA LEU A 310 -5.35 1.84 5.76
C LEU A 310 -6.40 0.76 5.49
N PHE A 311 -6.47 -0.27 6.33
CA PHE A 311 -7.50 -1.30 6.25
C PHE A 311 -8.91 -0.71 6.38
N CYS A 312 -9.11 0.29 7.22
CA CYS A 312 -10.42 0.94 7.41
C CYS A 312 -10.72 2.06 6.40
N SER A 313 -9.77 2.42 5.52
CA SER A 313 -9.88 3.56 4.60
C SER A 313 -10.81 3.26 3.43
N VAL A 314 -11.54 4.27 2.96
CA VAL A 314 -12.31 4.19 1.70
C VAL A 314 -11.36 4.14 0.50
N PHE A 315 -10.20 4.80 0.59
CA PHE A 315 -9.12 4.69 -0.39
C PHE A 315 -8.77 3.24 -0.73
N ALA A 316 -8.46 2.42 0.28
CA ALA A 316 -8.12 1.02 0.07
C ALA A 316 -9.30 0.23 -0.54
N GLU A 317 -10.53 0.62 -0.23
CA GLU A 317 -11.72 0.02 -0.84
C GLU A 317 -11.78 0.28 -2.34
N VAL A 318 -11.60 1.54 -2.75
CA VAL A 318 -11.60 1.99 -4.14
C VAL A 318 -10.43 1.37 -4.91
N TYR A 319 -9.23 1.39 -4.33
CA TYR A 319 -8.04 0.79 -4.92
C TYR A 319 -8.26 -0.69 -5.27
N TRP A 320 -8.74 -1.50 -4.31
CA TRP A 320 -8.99 -2.92 -4.55
C TRP A 320 -10.06 -3.19 -5.63
N LEU A 321 -11.06 -2.32 -5.76
CA LEU A 321 -12.07 -2.42 -6.81
C LEU A 321 -11.48 -2.15 -8.20
N ILE A 322 -10.57 -1.17 -8.33
CA ILE A 322 -9.83 -0.90 -9.57
C ILE A 322 -8.99 -2.11 -9.97
N VAL A 323 -8.32 -2.73 -9.01
CA VAL A 323 -7.54 -3.97 -9.23
C VAL A 323 -8.46 -5.09 -9.68
N SER A 324 -9.58 -5.31 -8.99
CA SER A 324 -10.53 -6.38 -9.30
C SER A 324 -11.16 -6.25 -10.70
N VAL A 325 -11.57 -5.04 -11.10
CA VAL A 325 -12.14 -4.79 -12.44
C VAL A 325 -11.09 -4.93 -13.54
N SER A 326 -9.85 -4.49 -13.29
CA SER A 326 -8.75 -4.61 -14.24
C SER A 326 -8.35 -6.07 -14.46
N TRP A 327 -8.28 -6.84 -13.38
CA TRP A 327 -7.96 -8.27 -13.43
C TRP A 327 -9.05 -9.06 -14.17
N GLY A 328 -10.32 -8.83 -13.82
CA GLY A 328 -11.46 -9.43 -14.49
C GLY A 328 -11.50 -9.09 -15.99
N THR A 329 -11.12 -7.87 -16.36
CA THR A 329 -11.08 -7.43 -17.77
C THR A 329 -9.96 -8.09 -18.54
N LYS A 330 -8.76 -8.17 -17.96
CA LYS A 330 -7.64 -8.92 -18.57
C LYS A 330 -8.06 -10.36 -18.86
N LYS A 331 -8.69 -11.02 -17.90
CA LYS A 331 -9.17 -12.40 -18.00
C LYS A 331 -10.27 -12.56 -19.05
N LEU A 332 -11.26 -11.67 -19.05
CA LEU A 332 -12.36 -11.67 -20.02
C LEU A 332 -11.85 -11.45 -21.46
N VAL A 333 -10.99 -10.46 -21.67
CA VAL A 333 -10.41 -10.17 -23.00
C VAL A 333 -9.58 -11.34 -23.49
N ALA A 334 -8.78 -11.95 -22.62
CA ALA A 334 -7.98 -13.12 -22.96
C ALA A 334 -8.87 -14.33 -23.30
N THR A 335 -9.98 -14.53 -22.60
CA THR A 335 -10.98 -15.55 -22.94
C THR A 335 -11.62 -15.24 -24.30
N ARG A 336 -12.02 -14.00 -24.58
CA ARG A 336 -12.70 -13.62 -25.83
C ARG A 336 -11.87 -13.84 -27.10
N LYS A 337 -10.54 -13.97 -27.00
CA LYS A 337 -9.69 -14.35 -28.14
C LYS A 337 -10.06 -15.70 -28.76
N PHE A 338 -10.72 -16.59 -28.00
CA PHE A 338 -11.18 -17.89 -28.48
C PHE A 338 -12.60 -17.90 -29.05
N SER A 339 -13.23 -16.71 -29.24
CA SER A 339 -14.61 -16.61 -29.72
C SER A 339 -14.77 -17.21 -31.13
N PRO A 340 -15.75 -18.11 -31.35
CA PRO A 340 -16.12 -18.59 -32.68
C PRO A 340 -16.82 -17.48 -33.48
N GLY A 341 -16.78 -17.56 -34.81
CA GLY A 341 -17.50 -16.64 -35.68
C GLY A 341 -19.02 -16.65 -35.44
N GLY A 342 -19.66 -15.48 -35.50
CA GLY A 342 -21.12 -15.33 -35.39
C GLY A 342 -21.62 -14.75 -34.06
N GLU A 343 -20.84 -14.81 -32.98
CA GLU A 343 -21.23 -14.29 -31.65
C GLU A 343 -21.23 -12.76 -31.56
N SER A 344 -20.47 -12.10 -32.42
CA SER A 344 -20.38 -10.64 -32.51
C SER A 344 -21.52 -10.00 -33.31
N SER A 345 -22.48 -10.80 -33.81
CA SER A 345 -23.65 -10.29 -34.52
C SER A 345 -24.71 -9.79 -33.52
N TRP A 346 -25.30 -8.63 -33.80
CA TRP A 346 -26.33 -8.03 -32.95
C TRP A 346 -27.65 -8.79 -33.10
N SER A 347 -28.15 -9.33 -32.00
CA SER A 347 -29.46 -9.97 -31.90
C SER A 347 -30.35 -9.27 -30.87
N PHE A 348 -31.66 -9.58 -30.87
CA PHE A 348 -32.61 -9.05 -29.89
C PHE A 348 -32.13 -9.26 -28.44
N GLY A 349 -31.65 -10.47 -28.12
CA GLY A 349 -31.14 -10.84 -26.80
C GLY A 349 -29.89 -10.05 -26.37
N GLN A 350 -29.15 -9.46 -27.31
CA GLN A 350 -27.99 -8.62 -27.01
C GLN A 350 -28.36 -7.13 -26.85
N VAL A 351 -29.37 -6.65 -27.59
CA VAL A 351 -29.80 -5.26 -27.53
C VAL A 351 -30.59 -4.98 -26.25
N LEU A 352 -31.44 -5.92 -25.82
CA LEU A 352 -32.30 -5.75 -24.65
C LEU A 352 -31.52 -5.42 -23.35
N PRO A 353 -30.45 -6.15 -22.96
CA PRO A 353 -29.66 -5.83 -21.77
C PRO A 353 -29.02 -4.42 -21.81
N LEU A 354 -28.66 -3.92 -22.98
CA LEU A 354 -28.11 -2.57 -23.14
C LEU A 354 -29.19 -1.50 -22.98
N ILE A 355 -30.39 -1.73 -23.51
CA ILE A 355 -31.51 -0.79 -23.35
C ILE A 355 -31.95 -0.72 -21.88
N LEU A 356 -31.94 -1.85 -21.15
CA LEU A 356 -32.23 -1.85 -19.71
C LEU A 356 -31.26 -0.98 -18.91
N LEU A 357 -30.04 -0.77 -19.41
CA LEU A 357 -29.06 0.14 -18.83
C LEU A 357 -29.41 1.63 -19.01
N ALA A 358 -30.32 1.97 -19.93
CA ALA A 358 -30.72 3.35 -20.15
C ALA A 358 -31.41 3.95 -18.92
N ALA A 359 -32.20 3.18 -18.18
CA ALA A 359 -32.94 3.67 -17.02
C ALA A 359 -32.05 4.30 -15.92
N PRO A 360 -31.00 3.63 -15.40
CA PRO A 360 -30.09 4.25 -14.44
C PRO A 360 -29.27 5.42 -15.02
N LEU A 361 -28.97 5.40 -16.32
CA LEU A 361 -28.27 6.50 -17.01
C LEU A 361 -29.16 7.75 -17.15
N VAL A 362 -30.43 7.57 -17.49
CA VAL A 362 -31.42 8.66 -17.54
C VAL A 362 -31.57 9.27 -16.15
N SER A 363 -31.71 8.44 -15.11
CA SER A 363 -31.77 8.94 -13.72
C SER A 363 -30.51 9.72 -13.33
N PHE A 364 -29.34 9.37 -13.86
CA PHE A 364 -28.11 10.13 -13.64
C PHE A 364 -28.10 11.48 -14.38
N LEU A 365 -28.48 11.49 -15.66
CA LEU A 365 -28.51 12.68 -16.51
C LEU A 365 -29.57 13.71 -16.05
N GLU A 366 -30.77 13.25 -15.67
CA GLU A 366 -31.80 14.10 -15.06
C GLU A 366 -31.26 14.77 -13.79
N SER A 367 -30.41 14.07 -13.06
CA SER A 367 -29.86 14.59 -11.82
C SER A 367 -28.71 15.58 -12.01
N LEU A 368 -27.97 15.50 -13.12
CA LEU A 368 -27.00 16.52 -13.49
C LEU A 368 -27.68 17.77 -14.04
N SER A 369 -28.72 17.60 -14.87
CA SER A 369 -29.47 18.72 -15.48
C SER A 369 -30.37 19.45 -14.49
N GLY A 370 -30.97 18.76 -13.53
CA GLY A 370 -31.74 19.38 -12.44
C GLY A 370 -30.91 20.30 -11.53
N GLN A 371 -29.57 20.25 -11.62
CA GLN A 371 -28.67 21.12 -10.86
C GLN A 371 -28.39 22.46 -11.56
N GLU A 372 -28.55 22.54 -12.89
CA GLU A 372 -28.39 23.79 -13.65
C GLU A 372 -29.67 24.66 -13.62
N GLY A 373 -30.81 24.11 -13.20
CA GLY A 373 -32.10 24.81 -13.19
C GLY A 373 -32.48 25.54 -11.90
N ASP A 374 -31.74 25.36 -10.80
CA ASP A 374 -32.19 25.75 -9.45
C ASP A 374 -31.39 26.93 -8.83
N GLU A 375 -30.81 27.81 -9.66
CA GLU A 375 -30.37 29.15 -9.22
C GLU A 375 -31.48 30.21 -9.33
N SER A 376 -32.73 29.81 -9.62
CA SER A 376 -33.85 30.75 -9.84
C SER A 376 -35.08 30.41 -8.99
N GLY A 377 -34.97 30.59 -7.68
CA GLY A 377 -36.11 30.93 -6.82
C GLY A 377 -37.07 29.81 -6.42
N GLU A 378 -37.41 29.85 -5.13
CA GLU A 378 -38.56 29.22 -4.47
C GLU A 378 -38.48 27.75 -4.00
N ASN A 379 -38.30 27.67 -2.69
CA ASN A 379 -39.00 26.77 -1.77
C ASN A 379 -38.51 25.33 -1.65
N GLY A 380 -37.64 25.15 -0.64
CA GLY A 380 -37.62 23.95 0.18
C GLY A 380 -39.02 23.57 0.64
N ARG A 381 -39.62 22.57 -0.01
CA ARG A 381 -40.90 22.00 0.42
C ARG A 381 -41.16 20.59 -0.13
N TYR A 382 -40.17 19.71 -0.06
CA TYR A 382 -40.40 18.28 -0.29
C TYR A 382 -39.53 17.45 0.67
N TYR A 383 -39.93 17.32 1.94
CA TYR A 383 -39.74 16.14 2.81
C TYR A 383 -40.31 16.42 4.22
N GLN A 384 -41.59 16.77 4.35
CA GLN A 384 -42.24 16.70 5.67
C GLN A 384 -43.73 16.40 5.54
N ARG A 385 -44.08 15.13 5.37
CA ARG A 385 -45.45 14.66 5.67
C ARG A 385 -45.46 13.26 6.27
N ARG A 386 -45.14 13.16 7.56
CA ARG A 386 -45.67 12.10 8.42
C ARG A 386 -45.83 12.57 9.87
N ARG A 387 -47.08 12.97 10.18
CA ARG A 387 -47.77 13.07 11.48
C ARG A 387 -46.92 13.17 12.76
N THR A 388 -47.00 14.33 13.42
CA THR A 388 -47.02 14.42 14.89
C THR A 388 -48.10 15.42 15.31
N ASN A 389 -49.08 14.94 16.07
CA ASN A 389 -49.98 15.76 16.89
C ASN A 389 -49.51 15.61 18.34
N SER A 390 -49.34 16.73 19.04
CA SER A 390 -49.15 16.99 20.49
C SER A 390 -47.97 17.98 20.65
N ILE A 391 -48.25 19.29 20.70
CA ILE A 391 -48.63 20.13 21.85
C ILE A 391 -47.42 20.41 22.78
N ASN A 392 -46.97 21.67 22.69
CA ASN A 392 -46.30 22.54 23.66
C ASN A 392 -45.00 22.10 24.34
N GLU A 393 -43.89 22.72 23.92
CA GLU A 393 -42.92 23.29 24.86
C GLU A 393 -42.23 24.49 24.21
N VAL A 394 -42.30 25.64 24.89
CA VAL A 394 -41.60 26.88 24.56
C VAL A 394 -40.22 26.79 25.19
N GLU A 395 -39.17 26.71 24.37
CA GLU A 395 -37.79 26.78 24.89
C GLU A 395 -37.16 28.12 24.51
N ILE A 396 -36.66 28.79 25.55
CA ILE A 396 -36.12 30.14 25.57
C ILE A 396 -34.76 30.16 24.85
N ILE A 397 -34.64 30.97 23.81
CA ILE A 397 -33.36 31.21 23.11
C ILE A 397 -32.48 32.07 24.01
N GLN A 398 -31.57 31.43 24.75
CA GLN A 398 -30.48 32.12 25.44
C GLN A 398 -29.35 32.39 24.44
N VAL A 399 -29.27 33.64 23.99
CA VAL A 399 -28.16 34.15 23.18
C VAL A 399 -26.92 34.28 24.08
N CYS A 400 -25.91 33.42 23.88
CA CYS A 400 -24.59 33.63 24.47
C CYS A 400 -23.73 34.53 23.55
N PRO A 401 -23.01 35.52 24.10
CA PRO A 401 -22.19 36.44 23.30
C PRO A 401 -20.93 35.75 22.78
N GLN A 402 -20.56 36.04 21.53
CA GLN A 402 -19.27 35.63 20.96
C GLN A 402 -18.13 36.37 21.66
N PRO A 403 -17.04 35.69 22.07
CA PRO A 403 -15.86 36.37 22.58
C PRO A 403 -15.04 36.91 21.41
N SER A 404 -14.76 38.21 21.49
CA SER A 404 -13.84 38.95 20.63
C SER A 404 -12.43 38.34 20.64
N THR A 405 -11.84 38.33 19.45
CA THR A 405 -10.47 37.94 19.14
C THR A 405 -9.46 38.79 19.93
N GLU A 406 -8.26 38.21 20.16
CA GLU A 406 -7.07 38.81 20.79
C GLU A 406 -6.94 38.64 22.32
N THR A 407 -6.72 37.40 22.79
CA THR A 407 -5.76 37.04 23.89
C THR A 407 -5.73 35.53 24.24
N ALA A 408 -6.57 34.69 23.64
CA ALA A 408 -6.77 33.29 24.06
C ALA A 408 -5.76 32.25 23.49
N ALA A 409 -4.45 32.49 23.59
CA ALA A 409 -3.44 31.50 23.19
C ALA A 409 -2.85 30.68 24.36
N VAL A 410 -3.20 30.97 25.63
CA VAL A 410 -2.54 30.34 26.78
C VAL A 410 -3.38 29.22 27.43
N ASP A 411 -4.72 29.24 27.32
CA ASP A 411 -5.60 28.29 28.01
C ASP A 411 -6.60 27.57 27.09
N ALA A 412 -6.10 26.91 26.03
CA ALA A 412 -6.93 25.96 25.28
C ALA A 412 -7.29 24.75 26.17
N PRO A 413 -8.57 24.30 26.23
CA PRO A 413 -8.97 23.14 27.00
C PRO A 413 -8.21 21.89 26.55
N PRO A 414 -7.94 20.92 27.47
CA PRO A 414 -7.08 19.77 27.18
C PRO A 414 -7.56 18.92 25.99
N SER A 415 -8.86 18.91 25.68
CA SER A 415 -9.42 18.25 24.49
C SER A 415 -8.99 18.90 23.18
N ALA A 416 -8.88 20.23 23.12
CA ALA A 416 -8.46 20.96 21.93
C ALA A 416 -6.96 20.80 21.66
N ARG A 417 -6.14 20.82 22.71
CA ARG A 417 -4.68 20.60 22.63
C ARG A 417 -4.34 19.16 22.18
N ASN A 418 -5.15 18.18 22.62
CA ASN A 418 -5.04 16.80 22.17
C ASN A 418 -5.46 16.63 20.70
N ALA A 419 -6.47 17.37 20.23
CA ALA A 419 -6.89 17.32 18.82
C ALA A 419 -5.82 17.91 17.88
N GLU A 420 -5.23 19.04 18.25
CA GLU A 420 -4.19 19.71 17.46
C GLU A 420 -2.91 18.87 17.33
N SER A 421 -2.46 18.26 18.43
CA SER A 421 -1.30 17.34 18.41
C SER A 421 -1.57 16.05 17.60
N LEU A 422 -2.82 15.58 17.54
CA LEU A 422 -3.21 14.44 16.71
C LEU A 422 -3.15 14.77 15.22
N ASP A 423 -3.55 15.98 14.83
CA ASP A 423 -3.49 16.48 13.45
C ASP A 423 -2.04 16.72 13.00
N GLU A 424 -1.20 17.22 13.90
CA GLU A 424 0.23 17.44 13.62
C GLU A 424 0.98 16.12 13.41
N HIS A 425 0.63 15.07 14.15
CA HIS A 425 1.18 13.73 13.94
C HIS A 425 0.82 13.14 12.56
N GLU A 426 -0.40 13.39 12.06
CA GLU A 426 -0.86 12.92 10.74
C GLU A 426 -0.07 13.55 9.57
N GLN A 427 0.58 14.69 9.82
CA GLN A 427 1.45 15.37 8.86
C GLN A 427 2.93 15.06 9.07
N SER A 428 3.27 14.22 10.05
CA SER A 428 4.66 13.89 10.37
C SER A 428 5.33 13.08 9.23
N PRO A 429 6.62 13.31 8.95
CA PRO A 429 7.37 12.52 7.96
C PRO A 429 7.42 11.03 8.30
N SER A 430 7.39 10.67 9.59
CA SER A 430 7.36 9.28 10.02
C SER A 430 6.04 8.63 9.59
N PHE A 431 4.89 9.25 9.86
CA PHE A 431 3.58 8.75 9.44
C PHE A 431 3.47 8.64 7.92
N LEU A 432 3.82 9.71 7.20
CA LEU A 432 3.71 9.78 5.74
C LEU A 432 4.58 8.72 5.04
N GLY A 433 5.83 8.52 5.48
CA GLY A 433 6.69 7.50 4.89
C GLY A 433 6.25 6.07 5.24
N THR A 434 5.74 5.81 6.46
CA THR A 434 5.15 4.50 6.79
C THR A 434 3.92 4.22 5.94
N LEU A 435 3.04 5.21 5.76
CA LEU A 435 1.86 5.09 4.90
C LEU A 435 2.26 4.82 3.44
N PHE A 436 3.26 5.54 2.91
CA PHE A 436 3.71 5.32 1.54
C PHE A 436 4.29 3.92 1.33
N LEU A 437 5.17 3.47 2.24
CA LEU A 437 5.73 2.11 2.17
C LEU A 437 4.63 1.05 2.26
N ALA A 438 3.63 1.26 3.12
CA ALA A 438 2.45 0.39 3.17
C ALA A 438 1.69 0.37 1.83
N VAL A 439 1.38 1.53 1.24
CA VAL A 439 0.66 1.62 -0.05
C VAL A 439 1.47 1.01 -1.19
N TRP A 440 2.77 1.28 -1.26
CA TRP A 440 3.67 0.70 -2.27
C TRP A 440 3.64 -0.83 -2.24
N PHE A 441 3.50 -1.42 -1.05
CA PHE A 441 3.42 -2.87 -0.91
C PHE A 441 2.18 -3.44 -1.60
N TYR A 442 1.03 -2.80 -1.41
CA TYR A 442 -0.20 -3.18 -2.09
C TYR A 442 -0.08 -3.01 -3.62
N VAL A 443 0.71 -2.04 -4.10
CA VAL A 443 1.02 -1.87 -5.52
C VAL A 443 1.84 -3.04 -6.05
N LEU A 444 2.90 -3.46 -5.34
CA LEU A 444 3.70 -4.62 -5.73
C LEU A 444 2.86 -5.91 -5.79
N ILE A 445 2.02 -6.15 -4.78
CA ILE A 445 1.08 -7.29 -4.79
C ILE A 445 0.15 -7.23 -6.00
N THR A 446 -0.39 -6.06 -6.30
CA THR A 446 -1.28 -5.87 -7.44
C THR A 446 -0.57 -6.15 -8.75
N GLU A 447 0.64 -5.61 -8.94
CA GLU A 447 1.43 -5.87 -10.13
C GLU A 447 1.73 -7.36 -10.28
N TYR A 448 2.05 -8.05 -9.18
CA TYR A 448 2.24 -9.49 -9.16
C TYR A 448 0.98 -10.24 -9.63
N ILE A 449 -0.19 -9.92 -9.06
CA ILE A 449 -1.48 -10.52 -9.46
C ILE A 449 -1.80 -10.24 -10.94
N MET A 450 -1.39 -9.07 -11.45
CA MET A 450 -1.65 -8.66 -12.83
C MET A 450 -0.69 -9.30 -13.83
N THR A 451 0.56 -9.55 -13.47
CA THR A 451 1.61 -10.00 -14.39
C THR A 451 1.76 -11.52 -14.38
N ASN A 452 1.71 -12.15 -13.21
CA ASN A 452 1.97 -13.57 -13.07
C ASN A 452 0.69 -14.39 -13.18
N ALA A 453 0.59 -15.15 -14.26
CA ALA A 453 -0.26 -16.33 -14.32
C ALA A 453 0.57 -17.48 -13.74
N PRO A 454 0.11 -18.15 -12.68
CA PRO A 454 1.00 -18.78 -11.71
C PRO A 454 1.82 -19.93 -12.30
N ARG A 455 3.12 -19.93 -11.97
CA ARG A 455 3.99 -21.11 -11.97
C ARG A 455 4.19 -21.49 -10.51
N ASP A 456 3.92 -22.75 -10.16
CA ASP A 456 4.21 -23.38 -8.86
C ASP A 456 3.80 -22.54 -7.62
N LEU A 457 2.48 -22.39 -7.44
CA LEU A 457 1.85 -21.51 -6.43
C LEU A 457 2.25 -21.84 -4.98
N THR A 458 2.80 -23.03 -4.69
CA THR A 458 3.22 -23.41 -3.33
C THR A 458 4.45 -22.64 -2.87
N LYS A 459 5.48 -22.52 -3.73
CA LYS A 459 6.70 -21.78 -3.41
C LYS A 459 6.40 -20.29 -3.33
N VAL A 460 5.65 -19.80 -4.31
CA VAL A 460 5.10 -18.44 -4.34
C VAL A 460 4.33 -18.12 -3.08
N PHE A 461 3.45 -19.01 -2.60
CA PHE A 461 2.64 -18.75 -1.42
C PHE A 461 3.50 -18.67 -0.16
N SER A 462 4.46 -19.60 0.02
CA SER A 462 5.38 -19.52 1.15
C SER A 462 6.23 -18.25 1.14
N ALA A 463 6.71 -17.85 -0.04
CA ALA A 463 7.42 -16.59 -0.24
C ALA A 463 6.53 -15.39 0.07
N LEU A 464 5.32 -15.33 -0.52
CA LEU A 464 4.36 -14.25 -0.31
C LEU A 464 3.92 -14.12 1.15
N VAL A 465 3.71 -15.23 1.86
CA VAL A 465 3.41 -15.23 3.31
C VAL A 465 4.59 -14.69 4.11
N PHE A 466 5.82 -15.13 3.81
CA PHE A 466 7.01 -14.59 4.44
C PHE A 466 7.17 -13.08 4.18
N GLU A 467 6.96 -12.64 2.94
CA GLU A 467 6.94 -11.23 2.57
C GLU A 467 5.88 -10.46 3.37
N LEU A 468 4.61 -10.87 3.28
CA LEU A 468 3.45 -10.22 3.91
C LEU A 468 3.59 -10.06 5.42
N PHE A 469 4.05 -11.11 6.11
CA PHE A 469 3.97 -11.18 7.57
C PHE A 469 5.31 -10.95 8.28
N VAL A 470 6.45 -11.06 7.58
CA VAL A 470 7.78 -10.94 8.19
C VAL A 470 8.57 -9.78 7.60
N PHE A 471 8.91 -9.87 6.31
CA PHE A 471 9.85 -8.93 5.69
C PHE A 471 9.26 -7.51 5.55
N GLN A 472 8.01 -7.42 5.12
CA GLN A 472 7.36 -6.15 4.82
C GLN A 472 7.04 -5.35 6.09
N PRO A 473 6.51 -5.97 7.17
CA PRO A 473 6.48 -5.31 8.46
C PRO A 473 7.86 -4.86 8.94
N ALA A 474 8.92 -5.66 8.75
CA ALA A 474 10.27 -5.28 9.16
C ALA A 474 10.79 -4.02 8.44
N ILE A 475 10.61 -3.92 7.12
CA ILE A 475 10.95 -2.71 6.36
C ILE A 475 10.12 -1.51 6.85
N GLN A 476 8.81 -1.68 7.01
CA GLN A 476 7.94 -0.60 7.47
C GLN A 476 8.27 -0.13 8.89
N LEU A 477 8.72 -1.02 9.77
CA LEU A 477 9.19 -0.71 11.12
C LEU A 477 10.52 0.07 11.11
N SER A 478 11.38 -0.20 10.13
CA SER A 478 12.66 0.49 10.02
C SER A 478 12.48 2.00 9.78
N TRP A 479 11.53 2.42 8.95
CA TRP A 479 11.31 3.85 8.64
C TRP A 479 11.05 4.74 9.88
N PRO A 480 10.05 4.46 10.74
CA PRO A 480 9.81 5.26 11.94
C PRO A 480 10.98 5.18 12.93
N LEU A 481 11.68 4.04 13.04
CA LEU A 481 12.91 3.93 13.83
C LEU A 481 13.98 4.92 13.36
N TRP A 482 14.22 4.98 12.05
CA TRP A 482 15.16 5.92 11.45
C TRP A 482 14.73 7.37 11.69
N CYS A 483 13.45 7.68 11.53
CA CYS A 483 12.92 9.03 11.79
C CYS A 483 13.16 9.47 13.25
N LEU A 484 12.85 8.62 14.23
CA LEU A 484 13.04 8.93 15.66
C LEU A 484 14.48 9.35 15.99
N TRP A 485 15.45 8.59 15.49
CA TRP A 485 16.86 8.87 15.71
C TRP A 485 17.36 10.07 14.92
N ILE A 486 16.93 10.24 13.67
CA ILE A 486 17.25 11.42 12.86
C ILE A 486 16.74 12.68 13.56
N ASP A 487 15.56 12.65 14.18
CA ASP A 487 14.97 13.81 14.87
C ASP A 487 15.79 14.17 16.11
N LYS A 488 16.28 13.16 16.83
CA LYS A 488 17.15 13.35 17.99
C LYS A 488 18.52 13.93 17.61
N LEU A 489 19.12 13.42 16.54
CA LEU A 489 20.40 13.90 16.00
C LEU A 489 20.24 15.28 15.33
N GLY A 490 19.09 15.50 14.70
CA GLY A 490 18.70 16.66 13.90
C GLY A 490 18.44 17.96 14.67
N SER A 491 18.52 17.95 16.01
CA SER A 491 18.55 19.19 16.81
C SER A 491 19.77 20.10 16.52
N SER A 492 20.60 19.74 15.55
CA SER A 492 21.78 20.46 15.08
C SER A 492 21.44 21.32 13.85
N LYS A 493 21.38 22.65 14.03
CA LYS A 493 21.53 23.84 13.12
C LYS A 493 21.45 23.71 11.57
N ARG A 494 21.06 22.59 10.95
CA ARG A 494 21.17 22.28 9.51
C ARG A 494 19.98 21.42 9.04
N PRO A 495 18.79 22.03 8.83
CA PRO A 495 17.57 21.31 8.46
C PRO A 495 17.66 20.58 7.11
N TRP A 496 18.43 21.10 6.15
CA TRP A 496 18.61 20.47 4.84
C TRP A 496 19.29 19.10 4.90
N LEU A 497 20.19 18.88 5.87
CA LEU A 497 20.91 17.62 6.03
C LEU A 497 19.98 16.54 6.59
N VAL A 498 19.10 16.91 7.50
CA VAL A 498 18.03 16.05 8.04
C VAL A 498 17.09 15.60 6.91
N THR A 499 16.64 16.53 6.07
CA THR A 499 15.78 16.22 4.93
C THR A 499 16.46 15.31 3.92
N GLY A 500 17.73 15.58 3.59
CA GLY A 500 18.51 14.74 2.67
C GLY A 500 18.71 13.31 3.18
N LEU A 501 19.02 13.15 4.48
CA LEU A 501 19.16 11.82 5.10
C LEU A 501 17.85 11.03 5.06
N ARG A 502 16.72 11.68 5.39
CA ARG A 502 15.40 11.04 5.30
C ARG A 502 15.08 10.60 3.87
N LEU A 503 15.34 11.45 2.88
CA LEU A 503 15.08 11.12 1.47
C LEU A 503 15.92 9.93 1.00
N LEU A 504 17.23 9.94 1.28
CA LEU A 504 18.12 8.83 0.91
C LEU A 504 17.69 7.51 1.54
N MET A 505 17.36 7.53 2.84
CA MET A 505 16.89 6.33 3.54
C MET A 505 15.56 5.83 2.98
N PHE A 506 14.63 6.74 2.69
CA PHE A 506 13.34 6.40 2.12
C PHE A 506 13.49 5.69 0.77
N LEU A 507 14.32 6.24 -0.11
CA LEU A 507 14.61 5.63 -1.42
C LEU A 507 15.28 4.26 -1.28
N ALA A 508 16.23 4.11 -0.34
CA ALA A 508 16.89 2.84 -0.07
C ALA A 508 15.90 1.76 0.42
N LEU A 509 14.98 2.11 1.32
CA LEU A 509 13.94 1.20 1.78
C LEU A 509 12.96 0.83 0.67
N LEU A 510 12.57 1.80 -0.16
CA LEU A 510 11.68 1.59 -1.29
C LEU A 510 12.29 0.66 -2.34
N GLU A 511 13.57 0.88 -2.68
CA GLU A 511 14.31 0.03 -3.60
C GLU A 511 14.48 -1.38 -3.04
N THR A 512 14.89 -1.51 -1.78
CA THR A 512 15.04 -2.81 -1.10
C THR A 512 13.73 -3.60 -1.11
N MET A 513 12.63 -2.94 -0.77
CA MET A 513 11.30 -3.54 -0.75
C MET A 513 10.87 -4.04 -2.13
N THR A 514 11.18 -3.27 -3.18
CA THR A 514 10.87 -3.63 -4.57
C THR A 514 11.73 -4.79 -5.02
N TYR A 515 13.05 -4.71 -4.81
CA TYR A 515 14.00 -5.75 -5.18
C TYR A 515 13.66 -7.09 -4.53
N GLU A 516 13.47 -7.11 -3.21
CA GLU A 516 13.16 -8.35 -2.49
C GLU A 516 11.86 -8.98 -2.97
N PHE A 517 10.82 -8.16 -3.17
CA PHE A 517 9.53 -8.68 -3.62
C PHE A 517 9.66 -9.42 -4.97
N TYR A 518 10.40 -8.85 -5.94
CA TYR A 518 10.60 -9.52 -7.22
C TYR A 518 11.52 -10.74 -7.14
N THR A 519 12.62 -10.69 -6.37
CA THR A 519 13.54 -11.83 -6.23
C THR A 519 12.89 -13.00 -5.49
N SER A 520 12.13 -12.72 -4.45
CA SER A 520 11.32 -13.69 -3.68
C SER A 520 10.23 -14.32 -4.55
N SER A 521 9.72 -13.57 -5.53
CA SER A 521 8.66 -14.02 -6.44
C SER A 521 9.13 -14.75 -7.70
N ALA A 522 10.42 -14.70 -8.06
CA ALA A 522 10.97 -15.30 -9.27
C ALA A 522 11.54 -16.70 -9.00
N ASP A 523 11.25 -17.66 -9.90
CA ASP A 523 11.69 -19.07 -9.84
C ASP A 523 13.21 -19.30 -9.83
N ALA A 524 14.02 -18.25 -9.87
CA ALA A 524 15.46 -18.33 -9.86
C ALA A 524 16.00 -17.39 -8.80
N ILE A 525 16.29 -17.93 -7.61
CA ILE A 525 17.57 -17.78 -6.90
C ILE A 525 17.47 -18.56 -5.59
N THR A 526 18.50 -19.35 -5.32
CA THR A 526 18.73 -20.04 -4.04
C THR A 526 18.44 -19.11 -2.85
N VAL A 527 17.70 -19.60 -1.87
CA VAL A 527 17.27 -19.01 -0.57
C VAL A 527 18.33 -18.16 0.19
N LEU A 528 19.58 -18.13 -0.28
CA LEU A 528 20.71 -17.44 0.33
C LEU A 528 20.81 -15.93 0.03
N GLU A 529 20.25 -15.41 -1.07
CA GLU A 529 20.33 -13.98 -1.42
C GLU A 529 19.35 -13.02 -0.70
N PRO A 530 18.07 -13.35 -0.43
CA PRO A 530 17.15 -12.41 0.26
C PRO A 530 17.66 -11.98 1.66
N GLY A 531 18.37 -12.89 2.35
CA GLY A 531 19.04 -12.59 3.60
C GLY A 531 20.15 -11.52 3.51
N ILE A 532 20.75 -11.31 2.33
CA ILE A 532 21.88 -10.39 2.15
C ILE A 532 21.40 -8.93 2.22
N VAL A 533 20.23 -8.62 1.65
CA VAL A 533 19.69 -7.25 1.65
C VAL A 533 19.13 -6.90 3.04
N ALA A 534 18.42 -7.83 3.67
CA ALA A 534 18.00 -7.72 5.06
C ALA A 534 19.19 -7.53 6.01
N ALA A 535 20.25 -8.32 5.85
CA ALA A 535 21.48 -8.18 6.61
C ALA A 535 22.17 -6.84 6.37
N SER A 536 22.14 -6.33 5.12
CA SER A 536 22.71 -5.03 4.77
C SER A 536 21.96 -3.87 5.44
N LEU A 537 20.62 -3.93 5.50
CA LEU A 537 19.82 -2.96 6.24
C LEU A 537 20.04 -3.03 7.76
N LEU A 538 20.18 -4.24 8.32
CA LEU A 538 20.51 -4.43 9.74
C LEU A 538 21.90 -3.90 10.08
N VAL A 539 22.89 -4.13 9.22
CA VAL A 539 24.25 -3.59 9.38
C VAL A 539 24.23 -2.06 9.28
N LEU A 540 23.52 -1.49 8.31
CA LEU A 540 23.32 -0.04 8.22
C LEU A 540 22.67 0.54 9.47
N TYR A 541 21.61 -0.10 9.97
CA TYR A 541 20.95 0.31 11.20
C TYR A 541 21.89 0.21 12.40
N ALA A 542 22.68 -0.86 12.52
CA ALA A 542 23.67 -1.01 13.59
C ALA A 542 24.77 0.05 13.55
N ILE A 543 25.30 0.38 12.36
CA ILE A 543 26.29 1.45 12.17
C ILE A 543 25.69 2.79 12.58
N PHE A 544 24.45 3.07 12.15
CA PHE A 544 23.76 4.30 12.48
C PHE A 544 23.43 4.39 13.98
N LEU A 545 22.95 3.31 14.60
CA LEU A 545 22.68 3.24 16.03
C LEU A 545 23.97 3.49 16.83
N PHE A 546 25.08 2.85 16.45
CA PHE A 546 26.39 3.06 17.07
C PHE A 546 26.81 4.54 17.01
N PHE A 547 26.65 5.18 15.85
CA PHE A 547 26.92 6.61 15.74
C PHE A 547 25.96 7.44 16.58
N ALA A 548 24.66 7.14 16.54
CA ALA A 548 23.66 7.93 17.23
C ALA A 548 23.88 7.91 18.75
N VAL A 549 24.24 6.74 19.28
CA VAL A 549 24.63 6.57 20.69
C VAL A 549 25.93 7.33 21.00
N ASN A 550 26.93 7.28 20.11
CA ASN A 550 28.17 8.03 20.29
C ASN A 550 27.94 9.55 20.27
N GLU A 551 27.11 10.07 19.36
CA GLU A 551 26.78 11.50 19.28
C GLU A 551 25.96 11.96 20.49
N LEU A 552 25.11 11.08 21.03
CA LEU A 552 24.37 11.36 22.25
C LEU A 552 25.31 11.40 23.47
N HIS A 553 26.27 10.48 23.52
CA HIS A 553 27.31 10.45 24.53
C HIS A 553 28.24 11.67 24.47
N THR A 554 28.66 12.10 23.26
CA THR A 554 29.46 13.31 23.10
C THR A 554 28.70 14.56 23.53
N ARG A 555 27.38 14.66 23.25
CA ARG A 555 26.55 15.77 23.75
C ARG A 555 26.43 15.80 25.26
N GLN A 556 26.31 14.63 25.90
CA GLN A 556 26.34 14.54 27.37
C GLN A 556 27.71 15.00 27.92
N LEU A 557 28.81 14.65 27.27
CA LEU A 557 30.15 15.11 27.67
C LEU A 557 30.34 16.62 27.46
N GLU A 558 29.78 17.21 26.39
CA GLU A 558 29.74 18.67 26.19
C GLU A 558 28.94 19.36 27.32
N GLN A 559 27.81 18.81 27.74
CA GLN A 559 27.03 19.32 28.88
C GLN A 559 27.81 19.22 30.21
N ASN A 560 28.67 18.21 30.35
CA ASN A 560 29.53 18.01 31.52
C ASN A 560 30.85 18.83 31.46
N GLY A 561 31.00 19.77 30.52
CA GLY A 561 32.11 20.72 30.48
C GLY A 561 33.41 20.20 29.86
N VAL A 562 33.37 19.11 29.10
CA VAL A 562 34.55 18.52 28.43
C VAL A 562 34.98 19.34 27.19
N ASP A 563 36.29 19.44 26.97
CA ASP A 563 36.96 20.28 25.97
C ASP A 563 36.44 20.09 24.51
N GLY A 564 35.84 21.14 23.96
CA GLY A 564 35.06 21.09 22.71
C GLY A 564 35.85 20.87 21.42
N THR A 565 37.19 20.93 21.46
CA THR A 565 38.03 20.71 20.26
C THR A 565 38.20 19.22 19.93
N ALA A 566 38.37 18.36 20.94
CA ALA A 566 38.44 16.91 20.79
C ALA A 566 37.07 16.32 20.38
N LEU A 567 36.00 16.82 21.00
CA LEU A 567 34.61 16.45 20.69
C LEU A 567 34.21 16.78 19.25
N ARG A 568 34.63 17.94 18.72
CA ARG A 568 34.41 18.29 17.30
C ARG A 568 35.10 17.35 16.32
N ARG A 569 36.29 16.84 16.63
CA ARG A 569 37.01 15.90 15.76
C ARG A 569 36.30 14.55 15.72
N LEU A 570 35.83 14.06 16.87
CA LEU A 570 35.04 12.84 16.99
C LEU A 570 33.72 12.92 16.20
N ARG A 571 33.00 14.03 16.31
CA ARG A 571 31.75 14.27 15.57
C ARG A 571 31.95 14.29 14.06
N ASN A 572 33.01 14.96 13.58
CA ASN A 572 33.30 15.01 12.14
C ASN A 572 33.72 13.64 11.59
N ALA A 573 34.46 12.84 12.35
CA ALA A 573 34.86 11.49 11.96
C ALA A 573 33.64 10.56 11.86
N GLY A 574 32.73 10.60 12.83
CA GLY A 574 31.52 9.78 12.80
C GLY A 574 30.54 10.19 11.69
N LEU A 575 30.39 11.49 11.41
CA LEU A 575 29.58 11.96 10.28
C LEU A 575 30.13 11.46 8.93
N GLN A 576 31.45 11.48 8.75
CA GLN A 576 32.08 10.90 7.55
C GLN A 576 31.84 9.39 7.45
N LEU A 577 31.86 8.67 8.57
CA LEU A 577 31.62 7.23 8.60
C LEU A 577 30.18 6.87 8.19
N ILE A 578 29.19 7.67 8.61
CA ILE A 578 27.78 7.51 8.19
C ILE A 578 27.62 7.76 6.70
N VAL A 579 28.11 8.90 6.21
CA VAL A 579 27.97 9.23 4.78
C VAL A 579 28.65 8.16 3.93
N THR A 580 29.82 7.69 4.36
CA THR A 580 30.53 6.59 3.67
C THR A 580 29.75 5.29 3.74
N GLY A 581 29.20 4.91 4.90
CA GLY A 581 28.38 3.70 5.05
C GLY A 581 27.10 3.72 4.21
N ILE A 582 26.39 4.87 4.19
CA ILE A 582 25.19 5.07 3.36
C ILE A 582 25.56 4.98 1.88
N VAL A 583 26.65 5.63 1.45
CA VAL A 583 27.09 5.59 0.04
C VAL A 583 27.50 4.18 -0.36
N ILE A 584 28.21 3.44 0.50
CA ILE A 584 28.60 2.05 0.24
C ILE A 584 27.36 1.17 0.09
N ALA A 585 26.41 1.27 1.02
CA ALA A 585 25.21 0.46 0.97
C ALA A 585 24.30 0.82 -0.21
N ALA A 586 24.12 2.12 -0.50
CA ALA A 586 23.38 2.55 -1.68
C ALA A 586 24.06 2.05 -2.97
N SER A 587 25.38 2.13 -3.07
CA SER A 587 26.13 1.60 -4.22
C SER A 587 26.00 0.08 -4.35
N PHE A 588 25.95 -0.64 -3.23
CA PHE A 588 25.78 -2.09 -3.20
C PHE A 588 24.37 -2.52 -3.61
N ILE A 589 23.34 -1.86 -3.09
CA ILE A 589 21.93 -2.07 -3.47
C ILE A 589 21.77 -1.79 -4.97
N MET A 590 22.30 -0.66 -5.46
CA MET A 590 22.25 -0.33 -6.89
C MET A 590 22.97 -1.33 -7.78
N MET A 591 24.08 -1.92 -7.32
CA MET A 591 24.83 -2.95 -8.05
C MET A 591 24.04 -4.27 -8.12
N LEU A 592 23.30 -4.64 -7.06
CA LEU A 592 22.40 -5.79 -7.05
C LEU A 592 21.18 -5.56 -7.97
N SER A 593 20.61 -4.35 -7.94
CA SER A 593 19.50 -3.94 -8.82
C SER A 593 19.89 -3.98 -10.31
N TYR A 594 21.12 -3.58 -10.67
CA TYR A 594 21.61 -3.60 -12.05
C TYR A 594 21.75 -5.03 -12.61
N ARG A 595 22.14 -6.00 -11.78
CA ARG A 595 22.30 -7.41 -12.19
C ARG A 595 20.98 -8.09 -12.59
N TYR A 596 19.85 -7.60 -12.08
CA TYR A 596 18.52 -8.14 -12.37
C TYR A 596 17.89 -7.53 -13.64
N TRP A 597 18.39 -6.36 -14.09
CA TRP A 597 17.84 -5.61 -15.21
C TRP A 597 18.44 -5.95 -16.59
N GLU A 598 19.12 -7.09 -16.72
CA GLU A 598 19.46 -7.70 -18.02
C GLU A 598 18.23 -8.19 -18.82
N TYR A 599 17.00 -8.11 -18.28
CA TYR A 599 15.77 -8.33 -19.05
C TYR A 599 15.42 -7.11 -19.93
N PRO A 600 15.12 -7.29 -21.23
CA PRO A 600 14.96 -6.17 -22.17
C PRO A 600 13.67 -5.39 -21.89
N GLY A 601 13.79 -4.11 -21.53
CA GLY A 601 12.65 -3.17 -21.51
C GLY A 601 12.65 -2.07 -20.44
N HIS A 602 13.41 -2.20 -19.35
CA HIS A 602 13.24 -1.32 -18.16
C HIS A 602 14.42 -0.39 -17.81
N GLY A 603 15.53 -0.44 -18.55
CA GLY A 603 16.76 0.32 -18.24
C GLY A 603 16.64 1.85 -18.21
N TRP A 604 15.57 2.45 -18.76
CA TRP A 604 15.37 3.90 -18.72
C TRP A 604 14.97 4.43 -17.34
N LEU A 605 14.31 3.61 -16.50
CA LEU A 605 13.99 3.96 -15.11
C LEU A 605 15.26 4.08 -14.24
N PHE A 606 16.32 3.35 -14.59
CA PHE A 606 17.65 3.43 -13.97
C PHE A 606 18.26 4.84 -14.05
N LEU A 607 18.21 5.44 -15.25
CA LEU A 607 18.79 6.75 -15.53
C LEU A 607 17.97 7.88 -14.89
N ILE A 608 16.65 7.71 -14.79
CA ILE A 608 15.74 8.68 -14.17
C ILE A 608 15.95 8.78 -12.65
N CYS A 609 16.37 7.71 -11.97
CA CYS A 609 16.65 7.74 -10.52
C CYS A 609 18.09 8.21 -10.20
N ILE A 610 19.07 7.87 -11.04
CA ILE A 610 20.50 8.14 -10.79
C ILE A 610 20.85 9.61 -11.04
N ILE A 611 20.35 10.20 -12.12
CA ILE A 611 20.71 11.57 -12.52
C ILE A 611 20.28 12.58 -11.43
N PRO A 612 19.07 12.50 -10.84
CA PRO A 612 18.68 13.39 -9.75
C PRO A 612 19.49 13.20 -8.46
N ILE A 613 19.90 11.98 -8.12
CA ILE A 613 20.70 11.69 -6.90
C ILE A 613 22.12 12.24 -7.06
N LEU A 614 22.75 12.01 -8.22
CA LEU A 614 24.07 12.55 -8.53
C LEU A 614 24.04 14.08 -8.69
N CYS A 615 23.01 14.63 -9.33
CA CYS A 615 22.82 16.08 -9.41
C CYS A 615 22.55 16.69 -8.04
N ALA A 616 21.73 16.08 -7.19
CA ALA A 616 21.47 16.56 -5.83
C ALA A 616 22.73 16.50 -4.96
N TRP A 617 23.57 15.46 -5.12
CA TRP A 617 24.85 15.35 -4.45
C TRP A 617 25.84 16.43 -4.92
N MET A 618 25.98 16.62 -6.24
CA MET A 618 26.85 17.66 -6.82
C MET A 618 26.40 19.07 -6.46
N ILE A 619 25.09 19.34 -6.45
CA ILE A 619 24.51 20.63 -6.07
C ILE A 619 24.70 20.88 -4.57
N ALA A 620 24.53 19.85 -3.73
CA ALA A 620 24.81 19.95 -2.30
C ALA A 620 26.29 20.28 -2.06
N GLU A 621 27.23 19.57 -2.68
CA GLU A 621 28.66 19.82 -2.51
C GLU A 621 29.09 21.22 -3.02
N ALA A 622 28.59 21.64 -4.18
CA ALA A 622 28.87 22.95 -4.77
C ALA A 622 28.33 24.11 -3.92
N TYR A 623 27.18 23.92 -3.27
CA TYR A 623 26.56 24.93 -2.42
C TYR A 623 27.25 25.07 -1.04
N PHE A 624 27.82 23.99 -0.49
CA PHE A 624 28.42 24.01 0.86
C PHE A 624 29.81 24.64 0.96
N HIS A 625 30.52 24.86 -0.15
CA HIS A 625 31.96 25.15 -0.09
C HIS A 625 32.41 26.51 -0.66
N LYS A 626 31.60 27.57 -0.52
CA LYS A 626 32.01 28.96 -0.86
C LYS A 626 33.08 29.60 0.06
N LYS A 627 33.46 29.02 1.21
CA LYS A 627 34.26 29.74 2.24
C LYS A 627 35.64 29.20 2.64
N ALA A 628 36.19 28.16 1.99
CA ALA A 628 37.56 27.72 2.28
C ALA A 628 38.15 26.93 1.09
N ILE A 629 38.72 27.64 0.12
CA ILE A 629 38.95 27.13 -1.24
C ILE A 629 40.34 26.52 -1.47
N LYS A 630 41.37 26.69 -0.63
CA LYS A 630 42.74 26.33 -1.08
C LYS A 630 43.31 24.98 -0.60
N GLU A 631 42.96 24.48 0.59
CA GLU A 631 43.53 23.22 1.11
C GLU A 631 42.62 22.00 0.97
N ARG A 632 41.30 22.18 0.94
CA ARG A 632 40.33 21.07 0.84
C ARG A 632 40.14 20.52 -0.58
N TRP A 633 40.51 21.29 -1.60
CA TRP A 633 40.47 20.83 -2.99
C TRP A 633 41.31 19.57 -3.19
N ARG A 634 42.44 19.42 -2.49
CA ARG A 634 43.30 18.24 -2.62
C ARG A 634 42.65 16.96 -2.06
N THR A 635 41.82 17.09 -1.03
CA THR A 635 41.08 15.96 -0.44
C THR A 635 39.85 15.62 -1.25
N ILE A 636 39.11 16.62 -1.74
CA ILE A 636 37.95 16.44 -2.63
C ILE A 636 38.39 15.82 -3.96
N TRP A 637 39.46 16.33 -4.57
CA TRP A 637 40.04 15.70 -5.76
C TRP A 637 40.48 14.27 -5.49
N ARG A 638 41.07 13.99 -4.32
CA ARG A 638 41.47 12.62 -3.94
C ARG A 638 40.27 11.71 -3.77
N THR A 639 39.20 12.13 -3.10
CA THR A 639 38.00 11.30 -2.88
C THR A 639 37.20 11.12 -4.17
N SER A 640 37.04 12.17 -4.98
CA SER A 640 36.33 12.09 -6.26
C SER A 640 37.13 11.33 -7.32
N PHE A 641 38.46 11.49 -7.37
CA PHE A 641 39.33 10.67 -8.21
C PHE A 641 39.33 9.21 -7.76
N PHE A 642 39.32 8.93 -6.44
CA PHE A 642 39.20 7.56 -5.93
C PHE A 642 37.84 6.95 -6.26
N LEU A 643 36.74 7.70 -6.17
CA LEU A 643 35.40 7.20 -6.51
C LEU A 643 35.24 6.96 -8.01
N VAL A 644 35.79 7.84 -8.86
CA VAL A 644 35.83 7.64 -10.32
C VAL A 644 36.74 6.48 -10.67
N ALA A 645 37.94 6.39 -10.08
CA ALA A 645 38.84 5.25 -10.27
C ALA A 645 38.25 3.93 -9.74
N TRP A 646 37.43 3.98 -8.68
CA TRP A 646 36.74 2.82 -8.11
C TRP A 646 35.57 2.37 -8.98
N ALA A 647 34.76 3.31 -9.48
CA ALA A 647 33.72 3.02 -10.48
C ALA A 647 34.32 2.47 -11.78
N TRP A 648 35.47 3.01 -12.21
CA TRP A 648 36.20 2.54 -13.39
C TRP A 648 36.88 1.19 -13.15
N PHE A 649 37.38 0.92 -11.94
CA PHE A 649 37.92 -0.38 -11.52
C PHE A 649 36.83 -1.45 -11.45
N LEU A 650 35.65 -1.13 -10.93
CA LEU A 650 34.48 -2.04 -10.95
C LEU A 650 34.03 -2.34 -12.38
N LEU A 651 34.02 -1.32 -13.26
CA LEU A 651 33.74 -1.49 -14.68
C LEU A 651 34.80 -2.39 -15.35
N LEU A 652 36.09 -2.18 -15.08
CA LEU A 652 37.21 -2.95 -15.62
C LEU A 652 37.27 -4.39 -15.12
N MET A 653 36.99 -4.62 -13.84
CA MET A 653 36.92 -5.96 -13.24
C MET A 653 35.75 -6.76 -13.82
N TYR A 654 34.64 -6.09 -14.15
CA TYR A 654 33.48 -6.71 -14.79
C TYR A 654 33.72 -7.00 -16.28
N THR A 655 34.42 -6.12 -17.02
CA THR A 655 34.69 -6.34 -18.45
C THR A 655 35.85 -7.30 -18.73
N ASN A 656 36.79 -7.52 -17.81
CA ASN A 656 38.02 -8.27 -18.08
C ASN A 656 38.23 -9.55 -17.27
N VAL A 657 37.40 -9.86 -16.26
CA VAL A 657 37.56 -11.10 -15.46
C VAL A 657 36.37 -12.02 -15.67
N ALA A 658 36.64 -13.15 -16.33
CA ALA A 658 35.73 -14.24 -16.63
C ALA A 658 34.91 -14.70 -15.39
N PRO A 659 33.73 -15.32 -15.58
CA PRO A 659 32.63 -15.42 -14.61
C PRO A 659 32.84 -16.44 -13.46
N GLN A 660 34.08 -16.80 -13.11
CA GLN A 660 34.37 -17.91 -12.18
C GLN A 660 34.87 -17.52 -10.78
N LEU A 661 35.14 -16.24 -10.47
CA LEU A 661 35.32 -15.82 -9.08
C LEU A 661 33.96 -15.46 -8.48
N SER A 662 33.54 -16.16 -7.43
CA SER A 662 32.38 -15.76 -6.64
C SER A 662 32.62 -14.35 -6.08
N LEU A 663 31.88 -13.35 -6.58
CA LEU A 663 31.98 -11.95 -6.13
C LEU A 663 31.90 -11.81 -4.59
N SER A 664 31.27 -12.76 -3.91
CA SER A 664 31.18 -12.88 -2.45
C SER A 664 32.53 -12.99 -1.76
N SER A 665 33.54 -13.65 -2.32
CA SER A 665 34.86 -13.82 -1.70
C SER A 665 35.73 -12.57 -1.82
N ALA A 666 35.66 -11.89 -2.97
CA ALA A 666 36.29 -10.59 -3.18
C ALA A 666 35.65 -9.51 -2.30
N PHE A 667 34.31 -9.52 -2.17
CA PHE A 667 33.57 -8.61 -1.28
C PHE A 667 33.87 -8.89 0.20
N PHE A 668 33.88 -10.15 0.64
CA PHE A 668 34.20 -10.51 2.02
C PHE A 668 35.64 -10.09 2.38
N GLY A 669 36.61 -10.33 1.49
CA GLY A 669 37.99 -9.87 1.68
C GLY A 669 38.11 -8.34 1.77
N THR A 670 37.29 -7.60 1.02
CA THR A 670 37.34 -6.13 0.99
C THR A 670 36.60 -5.51 2.19
N VAL A 671 35.45 -6.06 2.60
CA VAL A 671 34.70 -5.62 3.80
C VAL A 671 35.45 -5.96 5.08
N VAL A 672 36.05 -7.15 5.17
CA VAL A 672 36.93 -7.50 6.28
C VAL A 672 38.17 -6.61 6.26
N GLY A 673 38.77 -6.36 5.09
CA GLY A 673 39.91 -5.45 4.94
C GLY A 673 39.60 -4.01 5.37
N PHE A 674 38.47 -3.44 4.93
CA PHE A 674 38.03 -2.09 5.29
C PHE A 674 37.57 -2.00 6.76
N GLY A 675 36.89 -3.04 7.26
CA GLY A 675 36.50 -3.16 8.65
C GLY A 675 37.72 -3.22 9.57
N VAL A 676 38.73 -4.02 9.22
CA VAL A 676 40.00 -4.11 9.95
C VAL A 676 40.79 -2.80 9.86
N LEU A 677 40.86 -2.15 8.70
CA LEU A 677 41.53 -0.85 8.55
C LEU A 677 40.82 0.26 9.35
N SER A 678 39.49 0.25 9.37
CA SER A 678 38.68 1.21 10.14
C SER A 678 38.78 0.96 11.64
N LEU A 679 38.76 -0.31 12.07
CA LEU A 679 39.00 -0.72 13.46
C LEU A 679 40.43 -0.38 13.89
N TRP A 680 41.42 -0.56 13.01
CA TRP A 680 42.81 -0.19 13.24
C TRP A 680 42.97 1.33 13.36
N TYR A 681 42.29 2.12 12.51
CA TYR A 681 42.29 3.58 12.61
C TYR A 681 41.57 4.08 13.87
N ALA A 682 40.48 3.42 14.27
CA ALA A 682 39.78 3.68 15.52
C ALA A 682 40.64 3.32 16.74
N LEU A 683 41.34 2.19 16.72
CA LEU A 683 42.27 1.75 17.78
C LEU A 683 43.49 2.67 17.88
N ILE A 684 44.03 3.17 16.76
CA ILE A 684 45.08 4.20 16.76
C ILE A 684 44.56 5.50 17.38
N SER A 685 43.33 5.89 17.07
CA SER A 685 42.70 7.09 17.62
C SER A 685 42.42 6.94 19.12
N LEU A 686 41.98 5.76 19.56
CA LEU A 686 41.79 5.40 20.98
C LEU A 686 43.13 5.30 21.73
N ARG A 687 44.18 4.79 21.11
CA ARG A 687 45.54 4.75 21.68
C ARG A 687 46.11 6.16 21.82
N LYS A 688 45.93 7.02 20.83
CA LYS A 688 46.30 8.46 20.93
C LYS A 688 45.51 9.17 22.03
N TRP A 689 44.24 8.81 22.24
CA TRP A 689 43.43 9.31 23.35
C TRP A 689 43.88 8.77 24.72
N SER A 690 44.24 7.48 24.82
CA SER A 690 44.81 6.87 26.02
C SER A 690 46.12 7.53 26.41
N VAL A 691 47.02 7.77 25.45
CA VAL A 691 48.29 8.47 25.66
C VAL A 691 48.03 9.91 26.12
N ALA A 692 47.11 10.63 25.48
CA ALA A 692 46.73 11.99 25.93
C ALA A 692 46.08 12.03 27.33
N LYS A 693 45.41 10.95 27.76
CA LYS A 693 44.87 10.78 29.12
C LYS A 693 45.99 10.50 30.13
N GLN A 694 47.01 9.74 29.73
CA GLN A 694 48.18 9.41 30.54
C GLN A 694 49.11 10.62 30.72
N ASP A 695 49.30 11.41 29.66
CA ASP A 695 50.06 12.67 29.69
C ASP A 695 49.37 13.69 30.61
N ARG A 696 48.03 13.78 30.59
CA ARG A 696 47.26 14.61 31.53
C ARG A 696 47.30 14.12 32.98
N ALA A 697 47.27 12.81 33.22
CA ALA A 697 47.44 12.28 34.57
C ALA A 697 48.85 12.58 35.11
N GLY A 698 49.86 12.52 34.24
CA GLY A 698 51.23 12.94 34.55
C GLY A 698 51.38 14.44 34.81
N GLU A 699 50.70 15.30 34.04
CA GLU A 699 50.67 16.76 34.29
C GLU A 699 49.98 17.12 35.61
N VAL A 700 48.83 16.48 35.93
CA VAL A 700 48.12 16.68 37.20
C VAL A 700 48.95 16.19 38.40
N GLU A 701 49.72 15.11 38.25
CA GLU A 701 50.62 14.61 39.30
C GLU A 701 51.89 15.48 39.44
N LEU A 702 52.38 16.09 38.35
CA LEU A 702 53.45 17.10 38.36
C LEU A 702 52.98 18.44 38.98
N GLU A 703 51.72 18.81 38.79
CA GLU A 703 51.12 20.02 39.35
C GLU A 703 50.84 19.83 40.85
N ASN A 704 50.37 18.65 41.28
CA ASN A 704 50.27 18.28 42.69
C ASN A 704 51.64 18.20 43.39
N ARG A 705 52.70 17.72 42.72
CA ARG A 705 54.06 17.72 43.30
C ARG A 705 54.69 19.11 43.37
N ARG A 706 54.33 20.04 42.48
CA ARG A 706 54.74 21.46 42.58
C ARG A 706 53.96 22.23 43.65
N GLY A 707 52.72 21.84 43.94
CA GLY A 707 51.92 22.42 45.01
C GLY A 707 52.37 22.05 46.43
N VAL A 708 53.04 20.91 46.62
CA VAL A 708 53.51 20.42 47.94
C VAL A 708 54.93 20.93 48.28
N GLY A 709 55.58 21.70 47.41
CA GLY A 709 56.90 22.32 47.65
C GLY A 709 56.87 23.79 48.09
N LEU A 710 55.67 24.34 48.35
CA LEU A 710 55.44 25.70 48.84
C LEU A 710 54.41 25.65 49.99
N GLU A 711 54.78 24.99 51.09
CA GLU A 711 54.28 25.26 52.44
C GLU A 711 55.45 25.24 53.44
#